data_AF-A0A5B9MFJ2-F1
#
_entry.id   AF-A0A5B9MFJ2-F1
#
_cell.length_a   1.000
_cell.length_b   1.000
_cell.length_c   1.000
_cell.angle_alpha   90.00
_cell.angle_beta   90.00
_cell.angle_gamma   90.00
#
_symmetry.space_group_name_H-M   'P 1'
#
loop_
_entity.id
_entity.type
_entity.pdbx_description
1 polymer ?
#
loop_
_entity_poly.entity_id
_entity_poly.type
_entity_poly.pdbx_seq_one_letter_code
_entity_poly.pdbx_strand_id
1 'polypeptide(L)'
;MRTGNPPAIRIAGLVAAAMAIVISSASSLARGDDEQSMPDWIRGSGNALEMRLSGQVQRKDGQAVDEASVRISIDFNRQHFETFTPEVRDGAFEVWIPVNKYHWYSVTIDASCQDGARAHETIVRNQLRQRVIDGVVLQVERPQRSVEFRLQHQGSAVANAKLRVQLNNGASLRTEADADGVARISLLPHEELNAVTAWSQDQLIGGYQFSRKPIRDPKADHHVVEMVTCRPRPVTLRDSEGKPIKDVPLELQVATPQPDINFFGIPDDVILVTDDNGVAVCPYFPEIDDVYCYADLHSDEWRRVESKYEQEAFVVTAKKAIERHTVEGAVSGGDVFLGGFVVRLGSFQAEVEGRIDYVYAVTDADGRFSVDVLPDATYCAYVSDERWVTPSIDLIPYESATQTQNPPKLRLVKGIPVQVRLTSGSDRKPIAKMRVHVGSNHSFTWQEDGKPRSGVLGRRSDGYTDDEGRVTVFVPAGDLEASVYSTDWRANQKIVVQAGAKNEVHLHRAVDKAVAVEGKIVPWQDDQELKDATIQIGAIDGETGDEFSLKADGEGKFRFETKATKLAAIAFSADKRFAGSAIIKDLDRTASIRLYPTKSFHGQILDGEGQPVASHPVRASIRVSDGSRFGNGFPTTFSLPRIERLTGQDGRYRFESLPCKTEISIRADTLNHQPNQFRSIDTVYLLPDEEREEVITRLGKNEASGDKKTLAERFQITQRDCRLNNFRQMVILADDENEVVADFIEKSLLDYAQQKKITTFMQLRVVPSDLADPVDQSFVERMSWPAVKDGHVFICAYDADENELGRAMLNVADAQSRSVADEFIQQHAPPQQDAQQKWDKAFKTAQASDRRVWIRTGQRYCGPCFRLSRWIDDHRDVLEKDFVLVKVDDVRDRHGFKVAKRLTQGRPVGVPFHSMFDADGNLITDSYGPIGNIGSMSGVEGKRHFRSMLDAACVNITPEEIEVLIESLDD
;
A
#
# COMPACT_ATOMS: atom_id res chain seq x y z
N MET A 1 81.07 -34.83 5.42
CA MET A 1 82.40 -35.23 5.94
C MET A 1 82.69 -34.36 7.16
N ARG A 2 82.98 -34.94 8.34
CA ARG A 2 83.43 -34.28 9.60
C ARG A 2 82.54 -33.15 10.18
N THR A 3 81.79 -33.39 11.28
CA THR A 3 82.19 -33.36 12.71
C THR A 3 82.63 -31.97 13.23
N GLY A 4 82.14 -31.48 14.38
CA GLY A 4 81.17 -32.11 15.27
C GLY A 4 80.86 -31.40 16.60
N ASN A 5 80.01 -32.08 17.37
CA ASN A 5 79.68 -31.97 18.80
C ASN A 5 80.85 -31.74 19.79
N PRO A 6 80.58 -31.49 21.10
CA PRO A 6 79.55 -30.61 21.68
C PRO A 6 80.21 -29.56 22.63
N PRO A 7 80.41 -29.67 23.98
CA PRO A 7 79.76 -30.43 25.07
C PRO A 7 79.25 -29.60 26.30
N ALA A 8 78.29 -30.17 27.06
CA ALA A 8 78.28 -30.26 28.56
C ALA A 8 78.12 -28.98 29.45
N ILE A 9 77.54 -28.99 30.67
CA ILE A 9 76.84 -30.00 31.51
C ILE A 9 76.13 -29.32 32.72
N ARG A 10 74.90 -29.76 33.09
CA ARG A 10 74.30 -29.94 34.47
C ARG A 10 74.29 -28.76 35.51
N ILE A 11 73.42 -28.65 36.53
CA ILE A 11 72.21 -29.39 36.98
C ILE A 11 71.34 -28.54 37.96
N ALA A 12 70.01 -28.68 37.83
CA ALA A 12 68.91 -28.61 38.82
C ALA A 12 68.63 -27.41 39.77
N GLY A 13 67.33 -27.25 40.05
CA GLY A 13 66.76 -26.46 41.15
C GLY A 13 65.33 -25.96 40.87
N LEU A 14 64.29 -26.74 41.19
CA LEU A 14 62.87 -26.30 41.08
C LEU A 14 62.50 -25.34 42.24
N VAL A 15 61.76 -24.27 41.95
CA VAL A 15 60.45 -23.91 42.56
C VAL A 15 59.62 -23.16 41.49
N ALA A 16 58.29 -23.31 41.49
CA ALA A 16 57.40 -22.78 40.46
C ALA A 16 56.75 -21.42 40.83
N ALA A 17 56.57 -20.56 39.82
CA ALA A 17 55.53 -19.53 39.74
C ALA A 17 55.32 -19.17 38.26
N ALA A 18 54.08 -19.21 37.76
CA ALA A 18 53.79 -19.00 36.34
C ALA A 18 53.40 -17.54 36.04
N MET A 19 54.23 -16.83 35.28
CA MET A 19 53.84 -15.63 34.54
C MET A 19 53.81 -15.97 33.04
N ALA A 20 52.70 -15.63 32.36
CA ALA A 20 52.63 -15.67 30.90
C ALA A 20 52.80 -14.24 30.36
N ILE A 21 54.06 -13.81 30.16
CA ILE A 21 54.38 -12.58 29.44
C ILE A 21 54.62 -12.91 27.96
N VAL A 22 53.95 -12.14 27.11
CA VAL A 22 54.07 -12.18 25.64
C VAL A 22 55.50 -11.88 25.21
N ILE A 23 56.08 -12.72 24.35
CA ILE A 23 57.31 -12.37 23.62
C ILE A 23 56.99 -12.21 22.14
N SER A 24 57.34 -11.02 21.66
CA SER A 24 57.34 -10.60 20.26
C SER A 24 58.28 -11.43 19.38
N SER A 25 57.84 -11.74 18.17
CA SER A 25 58.74 -11.98 17.03
C SER A 25 58.47 -10.93 15.96
N ALA A 26 59.46 -10.05 15.73
CA ALA A 26 59.37 -8.99 14.75
C ALA A 26 59.63 -9.55 13.34
N SER A 27 58.65 -9.39 12.45
CA SER A 27 58.80 -9.59 11.01
C SER A 27 58.67 -8.24 10.32
N SER A 28 59.78 -7.56 10.11
CA SER A 28 59.84 -6.29 9.38
C SER A 28 59.59 -6.50 7.89
N LEU A 29 58.33 -6.39 7.48
CA LEU A 29 57.95 -6.11 6.09
C LEU A 29 57.39 -4.69 6.04
N ALA A 30 57.92 -3.87 5.15
CA ALA A 30 57.51 -2.49 4.99
C ALA A 30 56.04 -2.40 4.55
N ARG A 31 55.16 -2.07 5.50
CA ARG A 31 53.91 -1.38 5.18
C ARG A 31 54.28 0.06 4.83
N GLY A 32 53.72 0.57 3.74
CA GLY A 32 53.73 2.01 3.51
C GLY A 32 52.83 2.68 4.53
N ASP A 33 53.31 3.78 5.11
CA ASP A 33 52.53 4.63 6.00
C ASP A 33 51.49 5.42 5.20
N ASP A 34 50.33 4.79 4.98
CA ASP A 34 49.05 5.47 4.75
C ASP A 34 48.10 5.06 5.89
N GLU A 35 48.46 5.42 7.13
CA GLU A 35 47.47 5.54 8.19
C GLU A 35 46.51 6.66 7.77
N GLN A 36 45.32 6.28 7.29
CA GLN A 36 44.21 7.23 7.15
C GLN A 36 43.91 7.80 8.54
N SER A 37 44.41 9.02 8.79
CA SER A 37 44.19 9.71 10.05
C SER A 37 42.70 9.78 10.34
N MET A 38 42.28 9.25 11.49
CA MET A 38 40.92 9.34 12.00
C MET A 38 40.37 10.76 11.77
N PRO A 39 39.28 10.93 11.02
CA PRO A 39 38.72 12.26 10.79
C PRO A 39 38.28 12.91 12.11
N ASP A 40 38.55 14.20 12.24
CA ASP A 40 38.35 14.96 13.49
C ASP A 40 36.87 15.26 13.81
N TRP A 41 35.94 14.73 13.00
CA TRP A 41 34.49 14.85 13.16
C TRP A 41 33.80 13.61 13.73
N ILE A 42 34.52 12.53 14.07
CA ILE A 42 33.92 11.31 14.66
C ILE A 42 34.78 10.74 15.79
N ARG A 43 34.14 10.26 16.87
CA ARG A 43 34.83 9.58 17.98
C ARG A 43 33.92 8.59 18.72
N GLY A 44 34.53 7.61 19.37
CA GLY A 44 33.81 6.57 20.13
C GLY A 44 33.22 5.47 19.26
N SER A 45 32.41 4.61 19.88
CA SER A 45 31.71 3.49 19.24
C SER A 45 30.47 3.09 20.06
N GLY A 46 29.58 2.27 19.50
CA GLY A 46 28.32 1.88 20.15
C GLY A 46 27.51 3.11 20.61
N ASN A 47 26.95 3.05 21.82
CA ASN A 47 26.16 4.15 22.41
C ASN A 47 27.00 5.39 22.79
N ALA A 48 28.33 5.27 22.80
CA ALA A 48 29.26 6.37 23.04
C ALA A 48 29.80 7.00 21.73
N LEU A 49 29.24 6.62 20.57
CA LEU A 49 29.58 7.22 19.28
C LEU A 49 29.05 8.66 19.19
N GLU A 50 29.95 9.60 18.95
CA GLU A 50 29.65 11.01 18.75
C GLU A 50 30.17 11.51 17.39
N MET A 51 29.43 12.44 16.79
CA MET A 51 29.83 13.14 15.57
C MET A 51 29.86 14.66 15.81
N ARG A 52 30.92 15.35 15.36
CA ARG A 52 31.07 16.80 15.52
C ARG A 52 30.29 17.54 14.43
N LEU A 53 29.24 18.24 14.81
CA LEU A 53 28.55 19.17 13.94
C LEU A 53 29.16 20.56 14.12
N SER A 54 29.76 21.09 13.05
CA SER A 54 30.32 22.45 13.00
C SER A 54 29.48 23.31 12.05
N GLY A 55 29.36 24.60 12.32
CA GLY A 55 28.59 25.49 11.45
C GLY A 55 28.90 26.97 11.60
N GLN A 56 28.25 27.76 10.75
CA GLN A 56 28.40 29.21 10.61
C GLN A 56 27.02 29.86 10.54
N VAL A 57 26.76 30.82 11.43
CA VAL A 57 25.63 31.74 11.32
C VAL A 57 26.06 32.90 10.44
N GLN A 58 25.28 33.23 9.41
CA GLN A 58 25.56 34.32 8.48
C GLN A 58 24.27 35.09 8.17
N ARG A 59 24.33 36.41 7.99
CA ARG A 59 23.15 37.15 7.52
C ARG A 59 22.97 36.94 6.02
N LYS A 60 21.72 36.71 5.61
CA LYS A 60 21.35 36.53 4.20
C LYS A 60 21.60 37.76 3.33
N ASP A 61 21.65 38.95 3.93
CA ASP A 61 21.97 40.21 3.27
C ASP A 61 23.48 40.57 3.29
N GLY A 62 24.32 39.69 3.84
CA GLY A 62 25.77 39.88 3.94
C GLY A 62 26.23 40.84 5.05
N GLN A 63 25.34 41.33 5.91
CA GLN A 63 25.74 42.10 7.09
C GLN A 63 26.41 41.20 8.16
N ALA A 64 27.07 41.83 9.13
CA ALA A 64 27.63 41.13 10.27
C ALA A 64 26.52 40.46 11.13
N VAL A 65 26.85 39.30 11.69
CA VAL A 65 26.02 38.63 12.69
C VAL A 65 26.35 39.23 14.06
N ASP A 66 25.32 39.67 14.76
CA ASP A 66 25.43 40.34 16.06
C ASP A 66 24.73 39.49 17.12
N GLU A 67 25.46 39.15 18.18
CA GLU A 67 25.05 38.29 19.30
C GLU A 67 24.10 37.13 18.91
N ALA A 68 24.56 36.23 18.02
CA ALA A 68 23.79 35.05 17.66
C ALA A 68 23.83 33.96 18.74
N SER A 69 22.68 33.37 19.02
CA SER A 69 22.55 32.13 19.81
C SER A 69 22.11 30.98 18.90
N VAL A 70 22.70 29.81 19.10
CA VAL A 70 22.34 28.57 18.40
C VAL A 70 21.81 27.54 19.40
N ARG A 71 20.72 26.86 19.03
CA ARG A 71 20.14 25.72 19.74
C ARG A 71 20.07 24.53 18.79
N ILE A 72 20.56 23.37 19.24
CA ILE A 72 20.58 22.13 18.48
C ILE A 72 19.84 21.07 19.29
N SER A 73 18.83 20.42 18.73
CA SER A 73 18.05 19.37 19.42
C SER A 73 18.06 18.05 18.66
N ILE A 74 18.07 16.94 19.40
CA ILE A 74 17.90 15.58 18.86
C ILE A 74 16.44 15.17 19.02
N ASP A 75 15.75 14.88 17.91
CA ASP A 75 14.28 14.80 17.89
C ASP A 75 13.73 13.45 17.40
N PHE A 76 12.62 13.03 17.99
CA PHE A 76 11.80 11.89 17.53
C PHE A 76 10.32 12.10 17.89
N ASN A 77 9.42 11.99 16.91
CA ASN A 77 7.97 12.09 17.14
C ASN A 77 7.55 13.26 18.06
N ARG A 78 8.15 14.45 17.86
CA ARG A 78 7.96 15.69 18.66
C ARG A 78 8.59 15.70 20.07
N GLN A 79 9.21 14.61 20.51
CA GLN A 79 10.06 14.60 21.70
C GLN A 79 11.44 15.19 21.39
N HIS A 80 11.98 15.97 22.34
CA HIS A 80 13.37 16.41 22.36
C HIS A 80 14.14 15.56 23.39
N PHE A 81 15.15 14.80 22.98
CA PHE A 81 15.92 13.95 23.90
C PHE A 81 17.06 14.68 24.60
N GLU A 82 17.78 15.50 23.85
CA GLU A 82 18.91 16.30 24.33
C GLU A 82 18.99 17.57 23.48
N THR A 83 19.23 18.70 24.16
CA THR A 83 19.35 20.02 23.54
C THR A 83 20.69 20.63 23.92
N PHE A 84 21.43 21.09 22.92
CA PHE A 84 22.74 21.71 23.05
C PHE A 84 22.66 23.19 22.71
N THR A 85 23.42 24.00 23.44
CA THR A 85 23.58 25.44 23.20
C THR A 85 25.07 25.75 23.08
N PRO A 86 25.69 25.49 21.91
CA PRO A 86 27.11 25.73 21.72
C PRO A 86 27.44 27.22 21.83
N GLU A 87 28.66 27.53 22.26
CA GLU A 87 29.17 28.90 22.25
C GLU A 87 29.36 29.35 20.80
N VAL A 88 28.82 30.52 20.45
CA VAL A 88 28.94 31.10 19.11
C VAL A 88 30.02 32.19 19.13
N ARG A 89 31.08 32.02 18.33
CA ARG A 89 32.18 33.00 18.22
C ARG A 89 32.39 33.38 16.76
N ASP A 90 32.33 34.67 16.46
CA ASP A 90 32.43 35.20 15.08
C ASP A 90 31.44 34.53 14.10
N GLY A 91 30.26 34.13 14.59
CA GLY A 91 29.26 33.36 13.86
C GLY A 91 29.49 31.84 13.82
N ALA A 92 30.69 31.36 14.16
CA ALA A 92 31.04 29.94 14.18
C ALA A 92 30.51 29.23 15.43
N PHE A 93 30.10 27.97 15.29
CA PHE A 93 29.75 27.09 16.40
C PHE A 93 30.19 25.63 16.14
N GLU A 94 30.38 24.85 17.21
CA GLU A 94 30.59 23.40 17.13
C GLU A 94 29.94 22.66 18.30
N VAL A 95 29.50 21.42 18.07
CA VAL A 95 28.96 20.53 19.09
C VAL A 95 29.28 19.07 18.77
N TRP A 96 29.45 18.22 19.78
CA TRP A 96 29.49 16.76 19.62
C TRP A 96 28.11 16.18 19.88
N ILE A 97 27.56 15.45 18.91
CA ILE A 97 26.20 14.90 18.95
C ILE A 97 26.28 13.39 19.21
N PRO A 98 25.66 12.84 20.28
CA PRO A 98 25.66 11.41 20.58
C PRO A 98 24.66 10.64 19.68
N VAL A 99 25.13 10.21 18.51
CA VAL A 99 24.29 9.74 17.40
C VAL A 99 23.66 8.36 17.57
N ASN A 100 24.18 7.54 18.50
CA ASN A 100 23.65 6.20 18.81
C ASN A 100 23.00 6.09 20.20
N LYS A 101 23.07 7.15 21.02
CA LYS A 101 22.50 7.18 22.39
C LYS A 101 20.96 7.21 22.40
N TYR A 102 20.34 7.64 21.30
CA TYR A 102 18.90 7.89 21.21
C TYR A 102 18.28 7.36 19.92
N HIS A 103 16.99 7.02 19.98
CA HIS A 103 16.18 6.70 18.80
C HIS A 103 15.62 7.97 18.15
N TRP A 104 16.45 8.71 17.42
CA TRP A 104 16.07 9.97 16.75
C TRP A 104 15.66 9.80 15.27
N TYR A 105 15.04 10.82 14.66
CA TYR A 105 14.78 10.93 13.22
C TYR A 105 15.51 12.12 12.57
N SER A 106 15.59 13.24 13.28
CA SER A 106 16.27 14.46 12.83
C SER A 106 17.08 15.10 13.96
N VAL A 107 18.00 15.96 13.54
CA VAL A 107 18.60 17.01 14.38
C VAL A 107 18.05 18.35 13.89
N THR A 108 17.37 19.10 14.75
CA THR A 108 16.95 20.47 14.44
C THR A 108 17.99 21.47 14.92
N ILE A 109 18.12 22.58 14.18
CA ILE A 109 19.04 23.68 14.48
C ILE A 109 18.28 24.99 14.35
N ASP A 110 18.08 25.68 15.46
CA ASP A 110 17.54 27.04 15.51
C ASP A 110 18.67 28.03 15.76
N ALA A 111 18.75 29.08 14.94
CA ALA A 111 19.61 30.24 15.21
C ALA A 111 18.76 31.51 15.34
N SER A 112 19.09 32.36 16.31
CA SER A 112 18.45 33.65 16.53
C SER A 112 19.48 34.73 16.90
N CYS A 113 19.27 35.95 16.42
CA CYS A 113 20.06 37.14 16.76
C CYS A 113 19.23 38.09 17.65
N GLN A 114 19.92 38.99 18.37
CA GLN A 114 19.28 39.97 19.27
C GLN A 114 18.24 40.86 18.57
N ASP A 115 18.41 41.14 17.27
CA ASP A 115 17.51 41.96 16.46
C ASP A 115 16.30 41.19 15.87
N GLY A 116 16.05 39.96 16.33
CA GLY A 116 14.93 39.12 15.90
C GLY A 116 15.12 38.41 14.55
N ALA A 117 16.30 38.54 13.92
CA ALA A 117 16.64 37.69 12.77
C ALA A 117 16.82 36.23 13.19
N ARG A 118 16.34 35.29 12.37
CA ARG A 118 16.37 33.85 12.70
C ARG A 118 16.56 32.95 11.48
N ALA A 119 16.99 31.72 11.75
CA ALA A 119 17.08 30.62 10.79
C ALA A 119 16.68 29.31 11.47
N HIS A 120 16.18 28.35 10.69
CA HIS A 120 15.87 26.99 11.13
C HIS A 120 16.34 25.99 10.07
N GLU A 121 17.10 24.98 10.46
CA GLU A 121 17.45 23.82 9.62
C GLU A 121 17.06 22.52 10.32
N THR A 122 16.49 21.58 9.57
CA THR A 122 16.27 20.20 10.01
C THR A 122 17.18 19.28 9.21
N ILE A 123 18.12 18.62 9.89
CA ILE A 123 19.00 17.59 9.31
C ILE A 123 18.38 16.22 9.58
N VAL A 124 17.89 15.54 8.55
CA VAL A 124 17.42 14.15 8.69
C VAL A 124 18.59 13.17 8.66
N ARG A 125 18.41 11.97 9.25
CA ARG A 125 19.47 10.95 9.42
C ARG A 125 20.43 10.79 8.23
N ASN A 126 19.92 10.63 7.01
CA ASN A 126 20.76 10.40 5.81
C ASN A 126 21.61 11.59 5.35
N GLN A 127 21.37 12.78 5.91
CA GLN A 127 22.12 14.01 5.61
C GLN A 127 23.22 14.28 6.64
N LEU A 128 23.09 13.77 7.86
CA LEU A 128 23.97 14.12 8.99
C LEU A 128 25.45 13.90 8.66
N ARG A 129 25.80 12.76 8.06
CA ARG A 129 27.19 12.45 7.68
C ARG A 129 27.79 13.49 6.74
N GLN A 130 27.03 13.94 5.73
CA GLN A 130 27.54 14.96 4.81
C GLN A 130 27.60 16.35 5.50
N ARG A 131 26.64 16.65 6.40
CA ARG A 131 26.62 17.91 7.17
C ARG A 131 27.73 18.03 8.21
N VAL A 132 28.22 16.95 8.82
CA VAL A 132 29.40 17.01 9.70
C VAL A 132 30.73 17.12 8.93
N ILE A 133 30.76 16.67 7.66
CA ILE A 133 31.92 16.78 6.78
C ILE A 133 32.02 18.18 6.17
N ASP A 134 30.92 18.69 5.60
CA ASP A 134 30.89 19.98 4.89
C ASP A 134 30.66 21.17 5.84
N GLY A 135 30.10 20.93 7.02
CA GLY A 135 29.58 21.93 7.94
C GLY A 135 28.17 22.42 7.57
N VAL A 136 27.61 23.28 8.44
CA VAL A 136 26.28 23.90 8.27
C VAL A 136 26.42 25.41 8.08
N VAL A 137 25.62 26.02 7.20
CA VAL A 137 25.54 27.49 7.06
C VAL A 137 24.11 27.96 7.28
N LEU A 138 23.86 28.56 8.45
CA LEU A 138 22.55 29.06 8.86
C LEU A 138 22.40 30.51 8.38
N GLN A 139 21.61 30.72 7.32
CA GLN A 139 21.31 32.05 6.81
C GLN A 139 20.17 32.70 7.61
N VAL A 140 20.52 33.55 8.58
CA VAL A 140 19.53 34.31 9.36
C VAL A 140 18.97 35.46 8.54
N GLU A 141 17.64 35.61 8.59
CA GLU A 141 16.92 36.74 8.01
C GLU A 141 15.86 37.27 9.00
N ARG A 142 15.50 38.55 8.86
CA ARG A 142 14.42 39.15 9.67
C ARG A 142 13.06 38.68 9.15
N PRO A 143 12.10 38.34 10.03
CA PRO A 143 10.71 38.21 9.64
C PRO A 143 10.18 39.45 8.92
N GLN A 144 9.35 39.25 7.88
CA GLN A 144 8.74 40.33 7.09
C GLN A 144 7.22 40.18 6.95
N ARG A 145 6.68 39.01 7.29
CA ARG A 145 5.24 38.72 7.29
C ARG A 145 4.77 38.60 8.74
N SER A 146 3.64 39.22 9.07
CA SER A 146 2.98 39.06 10.37
C SER A 146 1.63 38.41 10.14
N VAL A 147 1.38 37.28 10.79
CA VAL A 147 0.11 36.55 10.72
C VAL A 147 -0.66 36.72 12.03
N GLU A 148 -1.91 37.12 11.91
CA GLU A 148 -2.85 37.29 13.02
C GLU A 148 -3.69 36.02 13.23
N PHE A 149 -3.77 35.55 14.47
CA PHE A 149 -4.65 34.47 14.89
C PHE A 149 -5.63 35.00 15.93
N ARG A 150 -6.91 35.08 15.55
CA ARG A 150 -8.00 35.39 16.48
C ARG A 150 -8.44 34.12 17.19
N LEU A 151 -8.22 34.07 18.49
CA LEU A 151 -8.61 32.97 19.36
C LEU A 151 -9.98 33.31 19.96
N GLN A 152 -10.98 32.47 19.71
CA GLN A 152 -12.36 32.75 20.10
C GLN A 152 -13.07 31.49 20.60
N HIS A 153 -14.07 31.69 21.46
CA HIS A 153 -14.98 30.67 21.93
C HIS A 153 -16.42 31.20 21.82
N GLN A 154 -17.27 30.50 21.08
CA GLN A 154 -18.66 30.91 20.79
C GLN A 154 -18.74 32.35 20.24
N GLY A 155 -17.75 32.73 19.42
CA GLY A 155 -17.63 34.08 18.85
C GLY A 155 -17.13 35.18 19.80
N SER A 156 -16.82 34.87 21.06
CA SER A 156 -16.18 35.79 22.01
C SER A 156 -14.67 35.61 22.03
N ALA A 157 -13.90 36.69 22.16
CA ALA A 157 -12.44 36.65 22.22
C ALA A 157 -11.91 35.91 23.47
N VAL A 158 -10.82 35.14 23.32
CA VAL A 158 -10.15 34.43 24.41
C VAL A 158 -8.77 35.05 24.67
N ALA A 159 -8.70 35.95 25.64
CA ALA A 159 -7.45 36.61 26.06
C ALA A 159 -6.47 35.64 26.75
N ASN A 160 -5.17 35.93 26.69
CA ASN A 160 -4.10 35.19 27.36
C ASN A 160 -4.04 33.67 27.00
N ALA A 161 -4.68 33.26 25.91
CA ALA A 161 -4.56 31.90 25.39
C ALA A 161 -3.19 31.72 24.71
N LYS A 162 -2.52 30.62 25.04
CA LYS A 162 -1.25 30.21 24.44
C LYS A 162 -1.51 29.69 23.03
N LEU A 163 -0.61 30.02 22.11
CA LEU A 163 -0.65 29.56 20.73
C LEU A 163 0.69 28.93 20.33
N ARG A 164 0.64 27.76 19.73
CA ARG A 164 1.76 27.12 19.03
C ARG A 164 1.42 26.91 17.57
N VAL A 165 2.29 27.38 16.70
CA VAL A 165 2.18 27.24 15.23
C VAL A 165 3.33 26.36 14.73
N GLN A 166 3.00 25.29 14.04
CA GLN A 166 3.95 24.43 13.33
C GLN A 166 4.05 24.87 11.87
N LEU A 167 5.28 24.96 11.36
CA LEU A 167 5.59 25.37 9.99
C LEU A 167 5.95 24.16 9.12
N ASN A 168 5.85 24.32 7.79
CA ASN A 168 6.16 23.24 6.82
C ASN A 168 7.64 22.79 6.85
N ASN A 169 8.55 23.62 7.35
CA ASN A 169 9.98 23.29 7.53
C ASN A 169 10.30 22.56 8.84
N GLY A 170 9.31 22.28 9.70
CA GLY A 170 9.49 21.62 11.00
C GLY A 170 9.54 22.58 12.19
N ALA A 171 9.82 23.87 11.98
CA ALA A 171 9.91 24.86 13.04
C ALA A 171 8.58 25.03 13.80
N SER A 172 8.67 25.30 15.10
CA SER A 172 7.51 25.54 15.97
C SER A 172 7.63 26.89 16.67
N LEU A 173 6.77 27.84 16.29
CA LEU A 173 6.70 29.17 16.87
C LEU A 173 5.62 29.23 17.95
N ARG A 174 5.84 30.07 18.96
CA ARG A 174 4.96 30.20 20.15
C ARG A 174 4.69 31.68 20.43
N THR A 175 3.46 31.98 20.84
CA THR A 175 3.07 33.30 21.35
C THR A 175 1.87 33.17 22.28
N GLU A 176 1.43 34.28 22.86
CA GLU A 176 0.21 34.38 23.66
C GLU A 176 -0.73 35.41 23.02
N ALA A 177 -2.04 35.25 23.20
CA ALA A 177 -3.02 36.22 22.74
C ALA A 177 -3.14 37.43 23.67
N ASP A 178 -3.29 38.62 23.06
CA ASP A 178 -3.57 39.86 23.79
C ASP A 178 -4.98 39.90 24.40
N ALA A 179 -5.34 41.03 25.02
CA ALA A 179 -6.64 41.23 25.67
C ALA A 179 -7.85 41.15 24.71
N ASP A 180 -7.63 41.34 23.40
CA ASP A 180 -8.66 41.22 22.36
C ASP A 180 -8.73 39.80 21.78
N GLY A 181 -8.03 38.84 22.39
CA GLY A 181 -7.95 37.45 21.95
C GLY A 181 -7.09 37.28 20.69
N VAL A 182 -6.15 38.19 20.44
CA VAL A 182 -5.36 38.19 19.22
C VAL A 182 -3.90 37.82 19.48
N ALA A 183 -3.48 36.70 18.89
CA ALA A 183 -2.10 36.22 18.88
C ALA A 183 -1.43 36.58 17.54
N ARG A 184 -0.19 37.11 17.57
CA ARG A 184 0.56 37.51 16.36
C ARG A 184 1.86 36.74 16.23
N ILE A 185 2.10 36.16 15.06
CA ILE A 185 3.32 35.39 14.73
C ILE A 185 4.05 36.07 13.58
N SER A 186 5.35 36.29 13.76
CA SER A 186 6.24 36.86 12.73
C SER A 186 6.94 35.77 11.93
N LEU A 187 6.64 35.70 10.64
CA LEU A 187 7.15 34.71 9.68
C LEU A 187 8.21 35.30 8.74
N LEU A 188 9.13 34.45 8.33
CA LEU A 188 10.03 34.71 7.21
C LEU A 188 9.24 34.69 5.88
N PRO A 189 9.68 35.40 4.83
CA PRO A 189 8.95 35.49 3.55
C PRO A 189 8.65 34.15 2.87
N HIS A 190 9.38 33.10 3.22
CA HIS A 190 9.32 31.79 2.61
C HIS A 190 8.68 30.71 3.51
N GLU A 191 8.21 31.09 4.70
CA GLU A 191 7.60 30.16 5.66
C GLU A 191 6.09 29.99 5.43
N GLU A 192 5.64 28.74 5.49
CA GLU A 192 4.25 28.34 5.31
C GLU A 192 3.75 27.60 6.55
N LEU A 193 2.49 27.86 6.90
CA LEU A 193 1.79 27.27 8.05
C LEU A 193 1.40 25.82 7.77
N ASN A 194 1.62 24.92 8.74
CA ASN A 194 1.27 23.49 8.64
C ASN A 194 0.12 23.13 9.59
N ALA A 195 0.26 23.50 10.86
CA ALA A 195 -0.74 23.24 11.90
C ALA A 195 -0.71 24.29 13.01
N VAL A 196 -1.82 24.40 13.75
CA VAL A 196 -1.96 25.31 14.90
C VAL A 196 -2.62 24.60 16.08
N THR A 197 -2.15 24.88 17.29
CA THR A 197 -2.74 24.47 18.58
C THR A 197 -2.83 25.69 19.48
N ALA A 198 -4.01 25.93 20.06
CA ALA A 198 -4.28 26.99 21.01
C ALA A 198 -4.91 26.41 22.29
N TRP A 199 -4.53 26.94 23.46
CA TRP A 199 -5.12 26.53 24.75
C TRP A 199 -5.11 27.68 25.78
N SER A 200 -6.10 27.73 26.66
CA SER A 200 -6.23 28.76 27.70
C SER A 200 -6.13 28.18 29.11
N GLN A 201 -5.94 29.03 30.12
CA GLN A 201 -6.00 28.59 31.52
C GLN A 201 -7.43 28.15 31.93
N ASP A 202 -8.45 28.68 31.27
CA ASP A 202 -9.87 28.36 31.47
C ASP A 202 -10.33 27.05 30.80
N GLN A 203 -9.40 26.10 30.59
CA GLN A 203 -9.65 24.79 29.99
C GLN A 203 -10.33 24.85 28.60
N LEU A 204 -9.94 25.81 27.76
CA LEU A 204 -10.33 25.82 26.35
C LEU A 204 -9.20 25.26 25.47
N ILE A 205 -9.54 24.52 24.41
CA ILE A 205 -8.57 24.05 23.39
C ILE A 205 -9.10 24.31 21.97
N GLY A 206 -8.22 24.67 21.04
CA GLY A 206 -8.53 24.83 19.62
C GLY A 206 -7.35 24.43 18.75
N GLY A 207 -7.58 24.04 17.50
CA GLY A 207 -6.50 23.66 16.59
C GLY A 207 -6.95 22.99 15.30
N TYR A 208 -6.08 22.97 14.31
CA TYR A 208 -6.31 22.34 13.01
C TYR A 208 -5.02 22.22 12.19
N GLN A 209 -5.08 21.44 11.11
CA GLN A 209 -4.04 21.37 10.09
C GLN A 209 -4.50 22.03 8.79
N PHE A 210 -3.64 22.83 8.16
CA PHE A 210 -3.98 23.64 6.99
C PHE A 210 -4.34 22.78 5.76
N SER A 211 -3.74 21.59 5.67
CA SER A 211 -3.93 20.61 4.60
C SER A 211 -5.15 19.70 4.77
N ARG A 212 -5.91 19.81 5.87
CA ARG A 212 -7.10 18.98 6.14
C ARG A 212 -8.39 19.77 5.89
N LYS A 213 -9.48 19.06 5.55
CA LYS A 213 -10.79 19.70 5.33
C LYS A 213 -11.31 20.31 6.66
N PRO A 214 -11.94 21.51 6.64
CA PRO A 214 -11.94 22.47 5.54
C PRO A 214 -10.53 23.04 5.31
N ILE A 215 -10.02 22.92 4.08
CA ILE A 215 -8.65 23.32 3.72
C ILE A 215 -8.52 24.84 3.89
N ARG A 216 -7.41 25.28 4.49
CA ARG A 216 -7.13 26.70 4.79
C ARG A 216 -5.87 27.13 4.04
N ASP A 217 -5.86 28.36 3.53
CA ASP A 217 -4.69 28.92 2.85
C ASP A 217 -3.58 29.25 3.88
N PRO A 218 -2.40 28.59 3.84
CA PRO A 218 -1.29 28.90 4.75
C PRO A 218 -0.62 30.27 4.47
N LYS A 219 -1.02 30.97 3.41
CA LYS A 219 -0.50 32.28 2.99
C LYS A 219 -1.39 33.46 3.37
N ALA A 220 -2.59 33.22 3.91
CA ALA A 220 -3.42 34.30 4.43
C ALA A 220 -2.78 34.94 5.69
N ASP A 221 -2.95 36.25 5.87
CA ASP A 221 -2.35 36.96 7.01
C ASP A 221 -3.28 37.03 8.24
N HIS A 222 -4.47 36.44 8.16
CA HIS A 222 -5.42 36.34 9.27
C HIS A 222 -6.10 34.97 9.32
N HIS A 223 -6.14 34.38 10.51
CA HIS A 223 -6.80 33.11 10.81
C HIS A 223 -7.67 33.21 12.06
N VAL A 224 -8.71 32.37 12.11
CA VAL A 224 -9.54 32.17 13.31
C VAL A 224 -9.25 30.79 13.86
N VAL A 225 -9.13 30.68 15.19
CA VAL A 225 -9.11 29.42 15.92
C VAL A 225 -10.31 29.42 16.85
N GLU A 226 -11.33 28.63 16.49
CA GLU A 226 -12.42 28.33 17.41
C GLU A 226 -11.90 27.36 18.47
N MET A 227 -12.06 27.74 19.73
CA MET A 227 -11.69 26.96 20.90
C MET A 227 -12.95 26.37 21.51
N VAL A 228 -12.88 25.11 21.95
CA VAL A 228 -13.97 24.39 22.61
C VAL A 228 -13.68 24.19 24.08
N THR A 229 -14.74 24.12 24.89
CA THR A 229 -14.66 23.78 26.31
C THR A 229 -14.06 22.40 26.48
N CYS A 230 -13.19 22.23 27.47
CA CYS A 230 -12.70 20.94 27.90
C CYS A 230 -13.20 20.59 29.29
N ARG A 231 -13.24 19.30 29.59
CA ARG A 231 -13.28 18.79 30.97
C ARG A 231 -12.12 17.83 31.20
N PRO A 232 -11.57 17.73 32.42
CA PRO A 232 -10.65 16.66 32.75
C PRO A 232 -11.27 15.27 32.49
N ARG A 233 -10.56 14.40 31.77
CA ARG A 233 -10.98 13.02 31.48
C ARG A 233 -9.89 12.00 31.85
N PRO A 234 -10.26 10.86 32.46
CA PRO A 234 -9.30 9.78 32.72
C PRO A 234 -8.96 9.02 31.44
N VAL A 235 -7.67 8.74 31.30
CA VAL A 235 -7.08 7.78 30.37
C VAL A 235 -6.55 6.62 31.20
N THR A 236 -7.11 5.44 31.04
CA THR A 236 -6.74 4.24 31.82
C THR A 236 -5.85 3.34 31.00
N LEU A 237 -4.63 3.09 31.48
CA LEU A 237 -3.68 2.13 30.92
C LEU A 237 -3.71 0.84 31.75
N ARG A 238 -4.00 -0.28 31.09
CA ARG A 238 -4.00 -1.62 31.69
C ARG A 238 -3.30 -2.64 30.82
N ASP A 239 -2.83 -3.72 31.41
CA ASP A 239 -2.27 -4.85 30.67
C ASP A 239 -3.38 -5.73 30.06
N SER A 240 -2.98 -6.74 29.28
CA SER A 240 -3.89 -7.73 28.67
C SER A 240 -4.70 -8.56 29.68
N GLU A 241 -4.32 -8.60 30.96
CA GLU A 241 -5.07 -9.26 32.04
C GLU A 241 -6.03 -8.29 32.74
N GLY A 242 -6.02 -7.00 32.35
CA GLY A 242 -6.84 -5.93 32.89
C GLY A 242 -6.25 -5.25 34.12
N LYS A 243 -5.00 -5.56 34.50
CA LYS A 243 -4.33 -4.96 35.66
C LYS A 243 -3.77 -3.56 35.30
N PRO A 244 -3.86 -2.56 36.20
CA PRO A 244 -3.35 -1.22 35.93
C PRO A 244 -1.83 -1.19 35.74
N ILE A 245 -1.37 -0.33 34.82
CA ILE A 245 0.06 -0.08 34.56
C ILE A 245 0.42 1.36 34.97
N LYS A 246 1.20 1.48 36.03
CA LYS A 246 1.64 2.73 36.66
C LYS A 246 2.93 3.30 36.05
N ASP A 247 3.19 4.57 36.31
CA ASP A 247 4.41 5.30 35.98
C ASP A 247 4.76 5.33 34.47
N VAL A 248 3.77 5.15 33.58
CA VAL A 248 3.98 5.18 32.13
C VAL A 248 3.61 6.56 31.57
N PRO A 249 4.56 7.29 30.94
CA PRO A 249 4.26 8.49 30.20
C PRO A 249 3.54 8.16 28.88
N LEU A 250 2.56 8.99 28.50
CA LEU A 250 1.80 8.82 27.26
C LEU A 250 1.40 10.17 26.64
N GLU A 251 1.14 10.15 25.34
CA GLU A 251 0.47 11.25 24.62
C GLU A 251 -0.96 10.84 24.28
N LEU A 252 -1.92 11.75 24.44
CA LEU A 252 -3.27 11.62 23.91
C LEU A 252 -3.51 12.71 22.87
N GLN A 253 -3.71 12.32 21.62
CA GLN A 253 -4.21 13.22 20.58
C GLN A 253 -5.73 13.03 20.40
N VAL A 254 -6.45 14.15 20.42
CA VAL A 254 -7.88 14.22 20.15
C VAL A 254 -8.11 14.96 18.84
N ALA A 255 -9.08 14.51 18.06
CA ALA A 255 -9.49 15.12 16.81
C ALA A 255 -11.01 15.22 16.69
N THR A 256 -11.45 16.18 15.87
CA THR A 256 -12.87 16.36 15.50
C THR A 256 -13.43 15.13 14.77
N PRO A 257 -14.76 14.91 14.83
CA PRO A 257 -15.42 13.80 14.13
C PRO A 257 -15.30 13.87 12.60
N GLN A 258 -15.67 12.77 11.95
CA GLN A 258 -15.87 12.71 10.49
C GLN A 258 -16.97 13.70 10.05
N PRO A 259 -16.91 14.28 8.82
CA PRO A 259 -15.90 14.03 7.78
C PRO A 259 -14.59 14.83 7.94
N ASP A 260 -14.60 15.91 8.72
CA ASP A 260 -13.55 16.92 8.76
C ASP A 260 -12.59 16.72 9.96
N ILE A 261 -11.94 15.55 10.02
CA ILE A 261 -11.03 15.18 11.13
C ILE A 261 -9.80 16.10 11.17
N ASN A 262 -9.78 17.01 12.12
CA ASN A 262 -8.66 17.89 12.48
C ASN A 262 -8.17 17.55 13.88
N PHE A 263 -6.86 17.42 14.06
CA PHE A 263 -6.27 17.22 15.38
C PHE A 263 -6.07 18.58 16.05
N PHE A 264 -6.55 18.73 17.29
CA PHE A 264 -6.29 19.93 18.10
C PHE A 264 -4.79 20.09 18.43
N GLY A 265 -4.09 18.95 18.55
CA GLY A 265 -2.71 18.88 19.04
C GLY A 265 -2.66 18.85 20.57
N ILE A 266 -1.44 18.81 21.11
CA ILE A 266 -1.20 18.63 22.56
C ILE A 266 -0.61 19.92 23.13
N PRO A 267 -1.20 20.52 24.18
CA PRO A 267 -0.62 21.65 24.92
C PRO A 267 0.82 21.39 25.39
N ASP A 268 1.72 22.38 25.28
CA ASP A 268 3.15 22.19 25.64
C ASP A 268 3.39 21.93 27.14
N ASP A 269 2.44 22.26 28.01
CA ASP A 269 2.51 22.15 29.47
C ASP A 269 1.75 20.94 30.04
N VAL A 270 1.35 19.99 29.18
CA VAL A 270 0.65 18.76 29.57
C VAL A 270 1.55 17.54 29.38
N ILE A 271 1.91 16.90 30.49
CA ILE A 271 2.59 15.60 30.52
C ILE A 271 1.63 14.62 31.19
N LEU A 272 1.21 13.57 30.47
CA LEU A 272 0.35 12.53 31.01
C LEU A 272 1.23 11.37 31.48
N VAL A 273 1.16 11.04 32.78
CA VAL A 273 1.80 9.88 33.39
C VAL A 273 0.76 9.15 34.21
N THR A 274 0.75 7.82 34.15
CA THR A 274 -0.23 7.00 34.87
C THR A 274 0.10 6.85 36.36
N ASP A 275 -0.92 6.93 37.21
CA ASP A 275 -0.79 6.72 38.66
C ASP A 275 -0.74 5.22 39.03
N ASP A 276 -0.72 4.90 40.33
CA ASP A 276 -0.75 3.51 40.84
C ASP A 276 -2.02 2.73 40.40
N ASN A 277 -3.08 3.42 39.97
CA ASN A 277 -4.31 2.83 39.41
C ASN A 277 -4.27 2.75 37.88
N GLY A 278 -3.14 3.06 37.25
CA GLY A 278 -2.98 3.08 35.80
C GLY A 278 -3.69 4.24 35.12
N VAL A 279 -4.10 5.28 35.86
CA VAL A 279 -4.89 6.40 35.33
C VAL A 279 -4.01 7.63 35.16
N ALA A 280 -4.02 8.20 33.95
CA ALA A 280 -3.56 9.57 33.70
C ALA A 280 -4.78 10.47 33.42
N VAL A 281 -4.77 11.72 33.87
CA VAL A 281 -5.89 12.65 33.62
C VAL A 281 -5.52 13.65 32.53
N CYS A 282 -6.21 13.60 31.39
CA CYS A 282 -6.06 14.62 30.35
C CYS A 282 -6.87 15.87 30.74
N PRO A 283 -6.24 17.04 30.98
CA PRO A 283 -6.95 18.24 31.44
C PRO A 283 -7.69 18.97 30.32
N TYR A 284 -7.21 18.88 29.07
CA TYR A 284 -7.80 19.53 27.89
C TYR A 284 -8.50 18.53 26.98
N PHE A 285 -9.38 17.70 27.55
CA PHE A 285 -10.22 16.82 26.75
C PHE A 285 -11.48 17.57 26.28
N PRO A 286 -11.68 17.79 24.96
CA PRO A 286 -12.75 18.63 24.44
C PRO A 286 -14.14 18.01 24.65
N GLU A 287 -15.11 18.85 25.00
CA GLU A 287 -16.53 18.47 25.13
C GLU A 287 -17.24 18.60 23.77
N ILE A 288 -16.93 17.67 22.87
CA ILE A 288 -17.61 17.49 21.58
C ILE A 288 -17.95 16.01 21.37
N ASP A 289 -19.07 15.74 20.69
CA ASP A 289 -19.52 14.37 20.40
C ASP A 289 -18.62 13.67 19.37
N ASP A 290 -18.58 12.34 19.44
CA ASP A 290 -17.91 11.44 18.47
C ASP A 290 -16.44 11.76 18.13
N VAL A 291 -15.67 12.28 19.10
CA VAL A 291 -14.23 12.52 18.95
C VAL A 291 -13.45 11.28 18.53
N TYR A 292 -12.51 11.48 17.61
CA TYR A 292 -11.49 10.48 17.33
C TYR A 292 -10.31 10.69 18.29
N CYS A 293 -9.95 9.63 19.02
CA CYS A 293 -8.87 9.67 20.01
C CYS A 293 -7.80 8.62 19.72
N TYR A 294 -6.56 9.02 19.94
CA TYR A 294 -5.39 8.21 19.66
C TYR A 294 -4.34 8.42 20.75
N ALA A 295 -3.83 7.33 21.34
CA ALA A 295 -2.76 7.39 22.34
C ALA A 295 -1.49 6.70 21.85
N ASP A 296 -0.35 7.35 22.10
CA ASP A 296 0.99 6.77 21.98
C ASP A 296 1.60 6.60 23.38
N LEU A 297 2.25 5.48 23.63
CA LEU A 297 2.96 5.20 24.88
C LEU A 297 4.44 5.56 24.73
N HIS A 298 4.98 6.31 25.67
CA HIS A 298 6.38 6.69 25.73
C HIS A 298 7.11 5.80 26.75
N SER A 299 7.21 4.50 26.43
CA SER A 299 7.80 3.48 27.29
C SER A 299 8.52 2.43 26.46
N ASP A 300 9.75 2.08 26.86
CA ASP A 300 10.48 0.96 26.27
C ASP A 300 9.93 -0.41 26.73
N GLU A 301 9.28 -0.45 27.90
CA GLU A 301 8.73 -1.67 28.51
C GLU A 301 7.36 -2.09 27.98
N TRP A 302 6.56 -1.16 27.45
CA TRP A 302 5.15 -1.41 27.11
C TRP A 302 4.83 -1.06 25.65
N ARG A 303 3.95 -1.86 25.04
CA ARG A 303 3.49 -1.72 23.66
C ARG A 303 1.97 -1.73 23.63
N ARG A 304 1.37 -0.72 23.00
CA ARG A 304 -0.09 -0.62 22.83
C ARG A 304 -0.60 -1.81 22.00
N VAL A 305 -1.65 -2.46 22.50
CA VAL A 305 -2.43 -3.49 21.78
C VAL A 305 -3.65 -2.84 21.14
N GLU A 306 -4.50 -2.21 21.95
CA GLU A 306 -5.71 -1.51 21.49
C GLU A 306 -5.94 -0.22 22.30
N SER A 307 -6.85 0.63 21.83
CA SER A 307 -7.32 1.81 22.56
C SER A 307 -8.76 2.14 22.16
N LYS A 308 -9.68 2.25 23.12
CA LYS A 308 -11.13 2.42 22.89
C LYS A 308 -11.82 3.16 24.04
N TYR A 309 -13.04 3.63 23.81
CA TYR A 309 -13.89 4.15 24.87
C TYR A 309 -14.60 3.03 25.63
N GLU A 310 -14.52 3.08 26.96
CA GLU A 310 -15.31 2.25 27.87
C GLU A 310 -16.01 3.17 28.88
N GLN A 311 -17.35 3.21 28.82
CA GLN A 311 -18.19 4.09 29.66
C GLN A 311 -17.81 5.58 29.53
N GLU A 312 -17.05 6.13 30.50
CA GLU A 312 -16.63 7.53 30.55
C GLU A 312 -15.11 7.73 30.46
N ALA A 313 -14.34 6.65 30.27
CA ALA A 313 -12.88 6.66 30.20
C ALA A 313 -12.36 6.23 28.82
N PHE A 314 -11.22 6.79 28.41
CA PHE A 314 -10.46 6.27 27.28
C PHE A 314 -9.51 5.20 27.78
N VAL A 315 -9.69 3.95 27.36
CA VAL A 315 -8.93 2.81 27.85
C VAL A 315 -7.92 2.37 26.82
N VAL A 316 -6.67 2.22 27.25
CA VAL A 316 -5.55 1.72 26.46
C VAL A 316 -5.14 0.38 27.05
N THR A 317 -5.20 -0.68 26.24
CA THR A 317 -4.70 -2.01 26.61
C THR A 317 -3.28 -2.15 26.06
N ALA A 318 -2.32 -2.55 26.89
CA ALA A 318 -0.92 -2.75 26.50
C ALA A 318 -0.42 -4.15 26.85
N LYS A 319 0.66 -4.57 26.19
CA LYS A 319 1.44 -5.76 26.52
C LYS A 319 2.88 -5.34 26.83
N LYS A 320 3.62 -6.18 27.54
CA LYS A 320 5.07 -5.98 27.68
C LYS A 320 5.75 -6.05 26.31
N ALA A 321 6.78 -5.24 26.15
CA ALA A 321 7.67 -5.31 25.02
C ALA A 321 8.39 -6.66 24.98
N ILE A 322 8.70 -7.13 23.77
CA ILE A 322 9.48 -8.33 23.55
C ILE A 322 10.95 -8.00 23.82
N GLU A 323 11.66 -8.90 24.51
CA GLU A 323 13.12 -8.78 24.71
C GLU A 323 13.82 -8.74 23.35
N ARG A 324 14.61 -7.69 23.12
CA ARG A 324 15.37 -7.49 21.88
C ARG A 324 16.80 -7.95 22.07
N HIS A 325 17.38 -8.45 20.99
CA HIS A 325 18.76 -8.93 20.98
C HIS A 325 19.66 -7.97 20.19
N THR A 326 20.75 -7.53 20.83
CA THR A 326 21.78 -6.73 20.17
C THR A 326 22.55 -7.59 19.18
N VAL A 327 22.55 -7.19 17.91
CA VAL A 327 23.33 -7.83 16.84
C VAL A 327 24.34 -6.81 16.28
N GLU A 328 25.61 -7.21 16.23
CA GLU A 328 26.65 -6.43 15.56
C GLU A 328 26.60 -6.62 14.04
N GLY A 329 26.74 -5.54 13.30
CA GLY A 329 26.85 -5.54 11.84
C GLY A 329 28.07 -4.76 11.36
N ALA A 330 28.37 -4.89 10.07
CA ALA A 330 29.50 -4.19 9.45
C ALA A 330 29.16 -3.65 8.05
N VAL A 331 29.65 -2.44 7.80
CA VAL A 331 29.65 -1.79 6.49
C VAL A 331 31.06 -1.90 5.88
N SER A 332 31.15 -2.15 4.57
CA SER A 332 32.44 -2.43 3.90
C SER A 332 32.46 -1.97 2.44
N GLY A 333 33.68 -1.78 1.91
CA GLY A 333 33.91 -1.44 0.50
C GLY A 333 33.68 0.03 0.15
N GLY A 334 34.08 0.39 -1.08
CA GLY A 334 34.17 1.78 -1.52
C GLY A 334 35.46 2.45 -1.04
N ASP A 335 36.00 3.37 -1.85
CA ASP A 335 37.18 4.17 -1.50
C ASP A 335 36.76 5.35 -0.60
N VAL A 336 36.18 5.04 0.56
CA VAL A 336 35.55 6.01 1.46
C VAL A 336 35.74 5.61 2.93
N PHE A 337 35.93 6.61 3.78
CA PHE A 337 35.95 6.41 5.24
C PHE A 337 34.61 5.83 5.73
N LEU A 338 34.69 4.72 6.47
CA LEU A 338 33.55 3.85 6.81
C LEU A 338 32.71 4.32 8.00
N GLY A 339 33.13 5.35 8.72
CA GLY A 339 32.37 5.92 9.83
C GLY A 339 31.26 6.90 9.43
N GLY A 340 30.31 7.05 10.34
CA GLY A 340 29.19 7.99 10.26
C GLY A 340 28.00 7.52 9.40
N PHE A 341 28.04 6.33 8.78
CA PHE A 341 26.98 5.87 7.89
C PHE A 341 25.76 5.44 8.70
N VAL A 342 24.58 5.99 8.37
CA VAL A 342 23.32 5.52 8.97
C VAL A 342 22.92 4.19 8.33
N VAL A 343 22.91 3.13 9.13
CA VAL A 343 22.30 1.85 8.80
C VAL A 343 20.84 1.87 9.27
N ARG A 344 19.94 1.36 8.42
CA ARG A 344 18.53 1.18 8.73
C ARG A 344 18.12 -0.26 8.45
N LEU A 345 17.42 -0.85 9.41
CA LEU A 345 16.72 -2.13 9.27
C LEU A 345 15.22 -1.86 9.44
N GLY A 346 14.37 -2.49 8.62
CA GLY A 346 12.91 -2.42 8.76
C GLY A 346 12.23 -3.77 8.61
N SER A 347 11.25 -4.09 9.46
CA SER A 347 10.46 -5.32 9.42
C SER A 347 8.97 -5.06 9.52
N PHE A 348 8.15 -5.89 8.87
CA PHE A 348 6.70 -5.89 9.05
C PHE A 348 6.26 -6.61 10.33
N GLN A 349 7.14 -7.42 10.95
CA GLN A 349 6.89 -8.12 12.21
C GLN A 349 7.08 -7.17 13.40
N ALA A 350 6.19 -6.18 13.53
CA ALA A 350 6.25 -5.19 14.60
C ALA A 350 5.48 -5.62 15.86
N GLU A 351 5.89 -5.12 17.02
CA GLU A 351 5.22 -5.41 18.30
C GLU A 351 3.79 -4.81 18.38
N VAL A 352 3.51 -3.79 17.57
CA VAL A 352 2.22 -3.07 17.50
C VAL A 352 1.60 -3.29 16.12
N GLU A 353 0.35 -3.75 16.08
CA GLU A 353 -0.36 -4.02 14.83
C GLU A 353 -0.43 -2.79 13.92
N GLY A 354 -0.26 -3.01 12.61
CA GLY A 354 -0.28 -1.94 11.60
C GLY A 354 0.94 -1.01 11.60
N ARG A 355 1.96 -1.25 12.45
CA ARG A 355 3.24 -0.55 12.40
C ARG A 355 4.32 -1.37 11.69
N ILE A 356 5.39 -0.70 11.28
CA ILE A 356 6.63 -1.30 10.77
C ILE A 356 7.67 -1.10 11.87
N ASP A 357 8.38 -2.16 12.27
CA ASP A 357 9.51 -2.04 13.18
C ASP A 357 10.69 -1.43 12.41
N TYR A 358 11.28 -0.37 12.94
CA TYR A 358 12.46 0.25 12.35
C TYR A 358 13.53 0.46 13.41
N VAL A 359 14.71 -0.10 13.17
CA VAL A 359 15.90 0.13 13.99
C VAL A 359 16.99 0.80 13.17
N TYR A 360 17.75 1.66 13.82
CA TYR A 360 18.74 2.54 13.21
C TYR A 360 20.02 2.51 14.02
N ALA A 361 21.15 2.57 13.34
CA ALA A 361 22.46 2.77 13.95
C ALA A 361 23.34 3.63 13.04
N VAL A 362 24.38 4.21 13.60
CA VAL A 362 25.44 4.92 12.88
C VAL A 362 26.74 4.14 13.04
N THR A 363 27.50 3.98 11.97
CA THR A 363 28.79 3.27 12.00
C THR A 363 29.89 4.03 12.74
N ASP A 364 30.70 3.31 13.50
CA ASP A 364 31.97 3.81 14.02
C ASP A 364 33.06 3.87 12.93
N ALA A 365 34.26 4.31 13.30
CA ALA A 365 35.37 4.50 12.36
C ALA A 365 35.77 3.23 11.59
N ASP A 366 35.58 2.05 12.17
CA ASP A 366 35.87 0.75 11.55
C ASP A 366 34.71 0.25 10.65
N GLY A 367 33.62 1.01 10.53
CA GLY A 367 32.42 0.64 9.79
C GLY A 367 31.49 -0.30 10.56
N ARG A 368 31.69 -0.49 11.87
CA ARG A 368 30.86 -1.38 12.71
C ARG A 368 29.67 -0.64 13.30
N PHE A 369 28.61 -1.38 13.59
CA PHE A 369 27.41 -0.85 14.24
C PHE A 369 26.71 -1.96 15.03
N SER A 370 25.81 -1.58 15.93
CA SER A 370 24.99 -2.50 16.72
C SER A 370 23.52 -2.08 16.64
N VAL A 371 22.60 -3.05 16.59
CA VAL A 371 21.15 -2.81 16.54
C VAL A 371 20.39 -3.82 17.40
N ASP A 372 19.36 -3.36 18.11
CA ASP A 372 18.53 -4.20 18.97
C ASP A 372 17.28 -4.67 18.21
N VAL A 373 17.34 -5.92 17.74
CA VAL A 373 16.34 -6.51 16.85
C VAL A 373 15.34 -7.38 17.62
N LEU A 374 14.13 -7.51 17.07
CA LEU A 374 13.18 -8.54 17.52
C LEU A 374 13.68 -9.93 17.09
N PRO A 375 13.55 -10.95 17.96
CA PRO A 375 13.88 -12.33 17.61
C PRO A 375 13.00 -12.84 16.46
N ASP A 376 13.60 -13.64 15.57
CA ASP A 376 12.97 -14.31 14.42
C ASP A 376 12.28 -13.36 13.39
N ALA A 377 12.46 -12.04 13.56
CA ALA A 377 11.95 -11.04 12.64
C ALA A 377 12.87 -10.89 11.42
N THR A 378 12.29 -10.91 10.22
CA THR A 378 13.01 -10.68 8.96
C THR A 378 13.08 -9.18 8.70
N TYR A 379 14.29 -8.63 8.62
CA TYR A 379 14.54 -7.21 8.42
C TYR A 379 15.13 -6.93 7.03
N CYS A 380 14.56 -5.95 6.33
CA CYS A 380 15.17 -5.30 5.16
C CYS A 380 16.22 -4.29 5.63
N ALA A 381 17.50 -4.55 5.35
CA ALA A 381 18.66 -3.78 5.81
C ALA A 381 19.33 -2.99 4.67
N TYR A 382 19.69 -1.73 4.92
CA TYR A 382 20.47 -0.89 3.99
C TYR A 382 21.15 0.31 4.67
N VAL A 383 22.20 0.88 4.04
CA VAL A 383 22.79 2.18 4.43
C VAL A 383 22.01 3.33 3.79
N SER A 384 21.72 4.40 4.53
CA SER A 384 21.09 5.63 4.04
C SER A 384 22.04 6.84 4.21
N ASP A 385 22.58 7.34 3.10
CA ASP A 385 23.52 8.48 3.01
C ASP A 385 23.23 9.23 1.69
N GLU A 386 23.62 10.51 1.59
CA GLU A 386 23.34 11.34 0.41
C GLU A 386 24.08 10.91 -0.87
N ARG A 387 25.23 10.23 -0.76
CA ARG A 387 26.13 9.95 -1.90
C ARG A 387 26.48 8.47 -2.04
N TRP A 388 26.50 7.73 -0.94
CA TRP A 388 26.81 6.31 -0.89
C TRP A 388 25.58 5.50 -0.48
N VAL A 389 25.44 4.34 -1.10
CA VAL A 389 24.27 3.49 -0.93
C VAL A 389 24.70 2.04 -0.83
N THR A 390 23.78 1.20 -0.37
CA THR A 390 23.87 -0.24 -0.54
C THR A 390 22.66 -0.69 -1.34
N PRO A 391 22.74 -1.81 -2.07
CA PRO A 391 21.57 -2.65 -2.31
C PRO A 391 20.87 -2.95 -0.97
N SER A 392 19.55 -3.12 -0.99
CA SER A 392 18.83 -3.70 0.14
C SER A 392 19.11 -5.21 0.20
N ILE A 393 19.22 -5.74 1.41
CA ILE A 393 19.21 -7.17 1.71
C ILE A 393 18.10 -7.46 2.71
N ASP A 394 17.64 -8.70 2.77
CA ASP A 394 16.79 -9.20 3.85
C ASP A 394 17.45 -10.38 4.57
N LEU A 395 17.26 -10.44 5.89
CA LEU A 395 17.78 -11.49 6.77
C LEU A 395 17.02 -11.51 8.10
N ILE A 396 17.10 -12.62 8.83
CA ILE A 396 16.72 -12.72 10.25
C ILE A 396 18.00 -12.48 11.07
N PRO A 397 18.23 -11.31 11.70
CA PRO A 397 19.53 -11.01 12.32
C PRO A 397 19.80 -11.81 13.60
N TYR A 398 18.74 -12.28 14.28
CA TYR A 398 18.83 -13.18 15.43
C TYR A 398 17.72 -14.25 15.37
N GLU A 399 18.13 -15.52 15.37
CA GLU A 399 17.24 -16.69 15.41
C GLU A 399 17.14 -17.21 16.85
N SER A 400 15.95 -17.18 17.45
CA SER A 400 15.78 -17.56 18.86
C SER A 400 15.96 -19.07 19.09
N ALA A 401 15.46 -19.89 18.17
CA ALA A 401 15.46 -21.35 18.27
C ALA A 401 16.88 -21.97 18.25
N THR A 402 17.81 -21.32 17.55
CA THR A 402 19.23 -21.73 17.43
C THR A 402 20.18 -20.85 18.23
N GLN A 403 19.70 -19.72 18.77
CA GLN A 403 20.49 -18.61 19.35
C GLN A 403 21.57 -18.07 18.39
N THR A 404 21.33 -18.17 17.08
CA THR A 404 22.29 -17.76 16.05
C THR A 404 22.15 -16.28 15.75
N GLN A 405 23.28 -15.56 15.76
CA GLN A 405 23.36 -14.20 15.21
C GLN A 405 23.80 -14.26 13.74
N ASN A 406 22.99 -13.65 12.87
CA ASN A 406 23.29 -13.44 11.46
C ASN A 406 23.65 -11.96 11.23
N PRO A 407 24.92 -11.56 11.44
CA PRO A 407 25.32 -10.16 11.41
C PRO A 407 25.09 -9.52 10.03
N PRO A 408 24.37 -8.40 9.92
CA PRO A 408 24.16 -7.73 8.64
C PRO A 408 25.48 -7.23 8.06
N LYS A 409 25.81 -7.67 6.84
CA LYS A 409 27.04 -7.30 6.12
C LYS A 409 26.68 -6.49 4.89
N LEU A 410 26.90 -5.19 4.95
CA LEU A 410 26.49 -4.24 3.92
C LEU A 410 27.69 -3.77 3.11
N ARG A 411 27.60 -3.82 1.78
CA ARG A 411 28.65 -3.35 0.87
C ARG A 411 28.26 -2.02 0.25
N LEU A 412 29.03 -0.98 0.53
CA LEU A 412 28.85 0.34 -0.05
C LEU A 412 29.17 0.34 -1.53
N VAL A 413 28.38 1.10 -2.28
CA VAL A 413 28.64 1.52 -3.64
C VAL A 413 28.37 3.02 -3.74
N LYS A 414 29.05 3.70 -4.66
CA LYS A 414 28.70 5.08 -5.00
C LYS A 414 27.31 5.09 -5.63
N GLY A 415 26.40 5.91 -5.12
CA GLY A 415 25.04 5.99 -5.64
C GLY A 415 25.02 6.50 -7.08
N ILE A 416 24.08 6.00 -7.87
CA ILE A 416 23.85 6.44 -9.24
C ILE A 416 22.97 7.69 -9.17
N PRO A 417 23.37 8.82 -9.77
CA PRO A 417 22.55 10.02 -9.80
C PRO A 417 21.32 9.81 -10.69
N VAL A 418 20.16 10.17 -10.14
CA VAL A 418 18.88 10.25 -10.85
C VAL A 418 18.41 11.70 -10.78
N GLN A 419 18.24 12.33 -11.95
CA GLN A 419 17.70 13.68 -12.02
C GLN A 419 16.18 13.61 -12.21
N VAL A 420 15.44 14.14 -11.24
CA VAL A 420 14.00 14.36 -11.36
C VAL A 420 13.76 15.81 -11.76
N ARG A 421 12.94 16.03 -12.78
CA ARG A 421 12.50 17.36 -13.23
C ARG A 421 11.00 17.50 -13.08
N LEU A 422 10.57 18.60 -12.47
CA LEU A 422 9.17 19.01 -12.31
C LEU A 422 8.87 20.20 -13.21
N THR A 423 7.75 20.14 -13.93
CA THR A 423 7.28 21.24 -14.78
C THR A 423 5.76 21.40 -14.74
N SER A 424 5.24 22.59 -15.03
CA SER A 424 3.80 22.86 -15.14
C SER A 424 3.43 23.62 -16.41
N GLY A 425 2.16 23.48 -16.84
CA GLY A 425 1.55 24.25 -17.94
C GLY A 425 2.03 23.83 -19.33
N SER A 426 1.34 24.31 -20.37
CA SER A 426 1.66 23.98 -21.77
C SER A 426 3.05 24.41 -22.22
N ASP A 427 3.64 25.42 -21.56
CA ASP A 427 5.00 25.90 -21.78
C ASP A 427 6.08 25.21 -20.90
N ARG A 428 5.67 24.26 -20.04
CA ARG A 428 6.54 23.47 -19.17
C ARG A 428 7.48 24.31 -18.28
N LYS A 429 6.92 25.36 -17.66
CA LYS A 429 7.63 26.14 -16.64
C LYS A 429 8.18 25.24 -15.53
N PRO A 430 9.41 25.44 -15.05
CA PRO A 430 9.92 24.77 -13.85
C PRO A 430 9.02 24.94 -12.63
N ILE A 431 8.93 23.90 -11.79
CA ILE A 431 8.33 23.99 -10.45
C ILE A 431 9.44 23.92 -9.41
N ALA A 432 9.81 25.06 -8.83
CA ALA A 432 10.82 25.18 -7.79
C ALA A 432 10.30 24.83 -6.39
N LYS A 433 11.20 24.47 -5.48
CA LYS A 433 10.98 24.25 -4.03
C LYS A 433 9.89 23.21 -3.70
N MET A 434 9.61 22.31 -4.64
CA MET A 434 8.61 21.26 -4.49
C MET A 434 9.27 19.96 -4.03
N ARG A 435 8.67 19.28 -3.04
CA ARG A 435 9.21 18.03 -2.49
C ARG A 435 8.95 16.87 -3.45
N VAL A 436 10.03 16.19 -3.82
CA VAL A 436 10.00 14.95 -4.61
C VAL A 436 10.38 13.80 -3.68
N HIS A 437 9.54 12.79 -3.63
CA HIS A 437 9.80 11.52 -2.96
C HIS A 437 10.36 10.52 -3.95
N VAL A 438 11.37 9.76 -3.55
CA VAL A 438 11.99 8.73 -4.38
C VAL A 438 12.16 7.46 -3.56
N GLY A 439 11.80 6.32 -4.13
CA GLY A 439 11.93 5.02 -3.48
C GLY A 439 12.42 3.92 -4.41
N SER A 440 13.36 3.12 -3.91
CA SER A 440 13.74 1.83 -4.49
C SER A 440 13.16 0.72 -3.62
N ASN A 441 12.25 -0.06 -4.19
CA ASN A 441 11.51 -1.10 -3.48
C ASN A 441 12.34 -2.39 -3.34
N HIS A 442 12.22 -3.06 -2.20
CA HIS A 442 12.79 -4.37 -1.89
C HIS A 442 11.67 -5.30 -1.41
N SER A 443 11.36 -6.31 -2.23
CA SER A 443 10.35 -7.34 -1.90
C SER A 443 11.01 -8.49 -1.15
N PHE A 444 10.44 -8.89 -0.02
CA PHE A 444 10.93 -10.01 0.78
C PHE A 444 9.77 -10.78 1.42
N THR A 445 10.08 -11.97 1.95
CA THR A 445 9.13 -12.88 2.61
C THR A 445 9.56 -13.17 4.04
N TRP A 446 8.59 -13.36 4.93
CA TRP A 446 8.84 -13.76 6.32
C TRP A 446 7.86 -14.85 6.76
N GLN A 447 8.11 -15.45 7.92
CA GLN A 447 7.17 -16.36 8.58
C GLN A 447 6.46 -15.63 9.71
N GLU A 448 5.15 -15.82 9.81
CA GLU A 448 4.29 -15.22 10.82
C GLU A 448 3.14 -16.18 11.10
N ASP A 449 2.92 -16.55 12.37
CA ASP A 449 1.92 -17.55 12.78
C ASP A 449 2.01 -18.87 11.98
N GLY A 450 3.24 -19.30 11.69
CA GLY A 450 3.53 -20.51 10.88
C GLY A 450 3.22 -20.38 9.39
N LYS A 451 2.89 -19.18 8.88
CA LYS A 451 2.50 -18.93 7.49
C LYS A 451 3.48 -18.00 6.78
N PRO A 452 3.80 -18.27 5.49
CA PRO A 452 4.58 -17.34 4.69
C PRO A 452 3.79 -16.06 4.42
N ARG A 453 4.43 -14.93 4.68
CA ARG A 453 3.97 -13.59 4.32
C ARG A 453 4.92 -12.97 3.30
N SER A 454 4.46 -11.92 2.62
CA SER A 454 5.28 -11.16 1.67
C SER A 454 4.92 -9.69 1.69
N GLY A 455 5.89 -8.84 1.40
CA GLY A 455 5.72 -7.39 1.49
C GLY A 455 6.90 -6.64 0.87
N VAL A 456 6.78 -5.32 0.84
CA VAL A 456 7.73 -4.43 0.14
C VAL A 456 8.16 -3.29 1.07
N LEU A 457 9.41 -3.32 1.52
CA LEU A 457 10.08 -2.18 2.13
C LEU A 457 11.12 -1.63 1.15
N GLY A 458 12.17 -0.96 1.65
CA GLY A 458 13.26 -0.44 0.85
C GLY A 458 13.65 0.98 1.21
N ARG A 459 14.58 1.54 0.44
CA ARG A 459 15.06 2.91 0.59
C ARG A 459 13.97 3.89 0.20
N ARG A 460 13.68 4.83 1.10
CA ARG A 460 12.93 6.06 0.80
C ARG A 460 13.88 7.23 1.01
N SER A 461 13.86 8.16 0.08
CA SER A 461 14.60 9.42 0.12
C SER A 461 13.67 10.51 -0.44
N ASP A 462 13.98 11.76 -0.15
CA ASP A 462 13.30 12.90 -0.74
C ASP A 462 14.24 14.10 -0.86
N GLY A 463 13.84 15.07 -1.65
CA GLY A 463 14.55 16.33 -1.82
C GLY A 463 13.63 17.38 -2.45
N TYR A 464 14.09 18.63 -2.46
CA TYR A 464 13.35 19.76 -2.99
C TYR A 464 13.95 20.20 -4.33
N THR A 465 13.10 20.67 -5.24
CA THR A 465 13.57 21.18 -6.54
C THR A 465 14.27 22.54 -6.43
N ASP A 466 15.30 22.73 -7.23
CA ASP A 466 15.95 24.03 -7.51
C ASP A 466 15.05 24.96 -8.35
N ASP A 467 15.53 26.17 -8.64
CA ASP A 467 14.78 27.17 -9.42
C ASP A 467 14.58 26.74 -10.89
N GLU A 468 15.43 25.84 -11.42
CA GLU A 468 15.27 25.13 -12.69
C GLU A 468 14.30 23.94 -12.63
N GLY A 469 13.70 23.68 -11.45
CA GLY A 469 12.69 22.65 -11.22
C GLY A 469 13.28 21.25 -11.16
N ARG A 470 14.54 21.09 -10.77
CA ARG A 470 15.28 19.82 -10.74
C ARG A 470 15.69 19.44 -9.32
N VAL A 471 15.78 18.15 -9.08
CA VAL A 471 16.45 17.58 -7.90
C VAL A 471 17.25 16.35 -8.33
N THR A 472 18.42 16.16 -7.73
CA THR A 472 19.25 14.98 -7.96
C THR A 472 19.30 14.15 -6.69
N VAL A 473 18.97 12.86 -6.80
CA VAL A 473 19.09 11.89 -5.71
C VAL A 473 20.04 10.75 -6.12
N PHE A 474 20.63 10.09 -5.14
CA PHE A 474 21.61 9.02 -5.36
C PHE A 474 21.06 7.69 -4.85
N VAL A 475 20.99 6.68 -5.73
CA VAL A 475 20.29 5.41 -5.48
C VAL A 475 21.07 4.23 -6.05
N PRO A 476 20.85 2.98 -5.57
CA PRO A 476 21.41 1.80 -6.23
C PRO A 476 20.79 1.57 -7.61
N ALA A 477 21.40 0.69 -8.41
CA ALA A 477 20.80 0.22 -9.65
C ALA A 477 19.56 -0.65 -9.37
N GLY A 478 18.56 -0.62 -10.26
CA GLY A 478 17.30 -1.36 -10.11
C GLY A 478 16.06 -0.50 -10.29
N ASP A 479 14.90 -1.03 -9.90
CA ASP A 479 13.61 -0.35 -10.05
C ASP A 479 13.47 0.83 -9.09
N LEU A 480 13.03 1.96 -9.63
CA LEU A 480 12.84 3.21 -8.90
C LEU A 480 11.46 3.79 -9.20
N GLU A 481 10.78 4.29 -8.18
CA GLU A 481 9.59 5.14 -8.30
C GLU A 481 9.91 6.52 -7.73
N ALA A 482 9.69 7.56 -8.53
CA ALA A 482 9.78 8.94 -8.10
C ALA A 482 8.39 9.59 -8.20
N SER A 483 8.00 10.33 -7.18
CA SER A 483 6.66 10.90 -7.05
C SER A 483 6.65 12.26 -6.36
N VAL A 484 5.59 13.01 -6.59
CA VAL A 484 5.31 14.30 -5.96
C VAL A 484 3.89 14.26 -5.41
N TYR A 485 3.69 14.78 -4.19
CA TYR A 485 2.40 14.90 -3.55
C TYR A 485 2.24 16.31 -2.98
N SER A 486 1.36 17.11 -3.56
CA SER A 486 0.89 18.38 -3.00
C SER A 486 -0.59 18.26 -2.58
N THR A 487 -1.15 19.37 -2.11
CA THR A 487 -2.59 19.48 -1.77
C THR A 487 -3.50 19.33 -2.99
N ASP A 488 -3.05 19.78 -4.18
CA ASP A 488 -3.88 19.88 -5.39
C ASP A 488 -3.30 19.14 -6.62
N TRP A 489 -2.13 18.49 -6.48
CA TRP A 489 -1.49 17.74 -7.57
C TRP A 489 -0.68 16.54 -7.06
N ARG A 490 -0.76 15.42 -7.78
CA ARG A 490 0.07 14.22 -7.60
C ARG A 490 0.56 13.72 -8.95
N ALA A 491 1.81 13.31 -9.02
CA ALA A 491 2.36 12.60 -10.18
C ALA A 491 3.40 11.58 -9.73
N ASN A 492 3.58 10.51 -10.51
CA ASN A 492 4.64 9.52 -10.30
C ASN A 492 5.14 8.96 -11.63
N GLN A 493 6.38 8.46 -11.64
CA GLN A 493 6.97 7.76 -12.75
C GLN A 493 7.91 6.66 -12.24
N LYS A 494 7.96 5.54 -12.95
CA LYS A 494 8.90 4.44 -12.69
C LYS A 494 9.99 4.37 -13.76
N ILE A 495 11.22 4.11 -13.34
CA ILE A 495 12.38 3.87 -14.20
C ILE A 495 13.21 2.69 -13.68
N VAL A 496 14.04 2.12 -14.55
CA VAL A 496 15.09 1.17 -14.15
C VAL A 496 16.41 1.94 -14.15
N VAL A 497 17.02 2.11 -12.98
CA VAL A 497 18.26 2.86 -12.81
C VAL A 497 19.46 2.01 -13.24
N GLN A 498 20.30 2.56 -14.11
CA GLN A 498 21.48 1.88 -14.65
C GLN A 498 22.74 2.76 -14.54
N ALA A 499 23.88 2.14 -14.22
CA ALA A 499 25.16 2.82 -14.14
C ALA A 499 25.61 3.30 -15.53
N GLY A 500 26.08 4.55 -15.63
CA GLY A 500 26.49 5.16 -16.90
C GLY A 500 25.35 5.59 -17.84
N ALA A 501 24.09 5.30 -17.51
CA ALA A 501 22.92 5.75 -18.26
C ALA A 501 22.47 7.17 -17.85
N LYS A 502 21.68 7.81 -18.72
CA LYS A 502 21.00 9.08 -18.43
C LYS A 502 19.70 8.81 -17.65
N ASN A 503 19.82 8.60 -16.34
CA ASN A 503 18.69 8.30 -15.47
C ASN A 503 17.90 9.58 -15.16
N GLU A 504 16.80 9.79 -15.90
CA GLU A 504 15.95 10.97 -15.76
C GLU A 504 14.48 10.61 -15.55
N VAL A 505 13.83 11.39 -14.68
CA VAL A 505 12.38 11.38 -14.44
C VAL A 505 11.84 12.76 -14.79
N HIS A 506 10.69 12.80 -15.47
CA HIS A 506 10.04 14.04 -15.88
C HIS A 506 8.57 14.00 -15.43
N LEU A 507 8.28 14.59 -14.27
CA LEU A 507 6.89 14.73 -13.78
C LEU A 507 6.34 16.07 -14.25
N HIS A 508 5.13 16.07 -14.78
CA HIS A 508 4.56 17.23 -15.46
C HIS A 508 3.11 17.46 -15.03
N ARG A 509 2.83 18.68 -14.54
CA ARG A 509 1.49 19.15 -14.22
C ARG A 509 0.89 19.83 -15.46
N ALA A 510 0.03 19.14 -16.19
CA ALA A 510 -0.51 19.67 -17.46
C ALA A 510 -1.24 21.03 -17.30
N VAL A 511 -1.94 21.22 -16.18
CA VAL A 511 -2.76 22.41 -15.88
C VAL A 511 -2.16 23.17 -14.69
N ASP A 512 -1.49 24.30 -14.95
CA ASP A 512 -0.86 25.15 -13.93
C ASP A 512 -1.87 26.09 -13.24
N LYS A 513 -2.83 26.60 -13.99
CA LYS A 513 -3.92 27.48 -13.54
C LYS A 513 -5.27 26.82 -13.80
N ALA A 514 -6.25 27.11 -12.95
CA ALA A 514 -7.59 26.58 -13.14
C ALA A 514 -8.17 27.01 -14.50
N VAL A 515 -8.78 26.07 -15.21
CA VAL A 515 -9.45 26.26 -16.49
C VAL A 515 -10.95 26.35 -16.23
N ALA A 516 -11.61 27.35 -16.81
CA ALA A 516 -13.06 27.47 -16.75
C ALA A 516 -13.71 26.41 -17.66
N VAL A 517 -14.59 25.59 -17.07
CA VAL A 517 -15.37 24.57 -17.78
C VAL A 517 -16.82 25.02 -17.82
N GLU A 518 -17.38 25.06 -19.03
CA GLU A 518 -18.80 25.30 -19.26
C GLU A 518 -19.49 23.98 -19.61
N GLY A 519 -20.71 23.79 -19.10
CA GLY A 519 -21.48 22.58 -19.34
C GLY A 519 -22.97 22.83 -19.49
N LYS A 520 -23.64 21.89 -20.14
CA LYS A 520 -25.08 21.90 -20.38
C LYS A 520 -25.68 20.52 -20.13
N ILE A 521 -26.82 20.50 -19.44
CA ILE A 521 -27.70 19.34 -19.34
C ILE A 521 -28.54 19.25 -20.62
N VAL A 522 -28.54 18.07 -21.24
CA VAL A 522 -29.41 17.75 -22.37
C VAL A 522 -30.57 16.91 -21.84
N PRO A 523 -31.83 17.37 -21.94
CA PRO A 523 -32.96 16.66 -21.36
C PRO A 523 -33.26 15.36 -22.12
N TRP A 524 -34.06 14.48 -21.52
CA TRP A 524 -34.57 13.29 -22.22
C TRP A 524 -35.68 13.67 -23.23
N GLN A 525 -36.55 14.61 -22.83
CA GLN A 525 -37.70 15.14 -23.57
C GLN A 525 -37.65 16.68 -23.58
N ASP A 526 -38.12 17.33 -24.65
CA ASP A 526 -37.90 18.76 -24.86
C ASP A 526 -38.60 19.68 -23.83
N ASP A 527 -39.64 19.18 -23.15
CA ASP A 527 -40.43 19.89 -22.12
C ASP A 527 -39.93 19.67 -20.68
N GLN A 528 -38.85 18.90 -20.50
CA GLN A 528 -38.33 18.55 -19.17
C GLN A 528 -37.72 19.76 -18.44
N GLU A 529 -38.20 20.07 -17.24
CA GLU A 529 -37.62 21.14 -16.41
C GLU A 529 -36.17 20.80 -15.98
N LEU A 530 -35.25 21.72 -16.27
CA LEU A 530 -33.81 21.62 -15.96
C LEU A 530 -33.35 22.54 -14.83
N LYS A 531 -34.20 23.50 -14.44
CA LYS A 531 -33.91 24.44 -13.35
C LYS A 531 -33.67 23.67 -12.05
N ASP A 532 -32.67 24.10 -11.28
CA ASP A 532 -32.30 23.50 -9.99
C ASP A 532 -31.87 22.01 -10.07
N ALA A 533 -31.69 21.46 -11.28
CA ALA A 533 -31.07 20.15 -11.49
C ALA A 533 -29.67 20.14 -10.84
N THR A 534 -29.39 19.11 -10.04
CA THR A 534 -28.14 19.03 -9.27
C THR A 534 -27.07 18.31 -10.09
N ILE A 535 -25.84 18.82 -10.05
CA ILE A 535 -24.68 18.23 -10.74
C ILE A 535 -23.57 18.00 -9.71
N GLN A 536 -23.10 16.77 -9.63
CA GLN A 536 -21.96 16.37 -8.83
C GLN A 536 -20.82 16.03 -9.79
N ILE A 537 -19.64 16.62 -9.59
CA ILE A 537 -18.48 16.51 -10.48
C ILE A 537 -17.26 16.15 -9.63
N GLY A 538 -16.42 15.25 -10.12
CA GLY A 538 -15.12 14.95 -9.50
C GLY A 538 -14.03 14.65 -10.52
N ALA A 539 -12.79 14.96 -10.16
CA ALA A 539 -11.60 14.58 -10.92
C ALA A 539 -11.47 13.07 -11.06
N ILE A 540 -11.11 12.62 -12.26
CA ILE A 540 -10.80 11.21 -12.58
C ILE A 540 -9.52 11.07 -13.42
N ASP A 541 -8.62 12.05 -13.33
CA ASP A 541 -7.30 11.99 -13.98
C ASP A 541 -6.24 11.22 -13.17
N GLY A 542 -6.49 10.99 -11.88
CA GLY A 542 -5.52 10.39 -10.96
C GLY A 542 -4.42 11.34 -10.49
N GLU A 543 -4.46 12.62 -10.92
CA GLU A 543 -3.49 13.66 -10.62
C GLU A 543 -4.06 14.76 -9.71
N THR A 544 -5.38 14.95 -9.67
CA THR A 544 -6.04 16.03 -8.92
C THR A 544 -7.22 15.52 -8.06
N GLY A 545 -7.59 16.31 -7.04
CA GLY A 545 -8.65 15.98 -6.09
C GLY A 545 -9.86 16.92 -6.16
N ASP A 546 -10.07 17.58 -7.30
CA ASP A 546 -11.14 18.57 -7.48
C ASP A 546 -12.53 17.91 -7.41
N GLU A 547 -13.42 18.47 -6.59
CA GLU A 547 -14.82 18.03 -6.42
C GLU A 547 -15.75 19.26 -6.43
N PHE A 548 -16.89 19.17 -7.13
CA PHE A 548 -17.87 20.26 -7.25
C PHE A 548 -19.30 19.77 -7.08
N SER A 549 -20.11 20.54 -6.36
CA SER A 549 -21.55 20.34 -6.22
C SER A 549 -22.27 21.60 -6.70
N LEU A 550 -22.90 21.52 -7.87
CA LEU A 550 -23.49 22.64 -8.59
C LEU A 550 -25.00 22.45 -8.80
N LYS A 551 -25.67 23.53 -9.20
CA LYS A 551 -27.02 23.53 -9.75
C LYS A 551 -27.00 24.11 -11.15
N ALA A 552 -27.83 23.59 -12.04
CA ALA A 552 -28.07 24.19 -13.35
C ALA A 552 -29.02 25.39 -13.27
N ASP A 553 -28.84 26.33 -14.20
CA ASP A 553 -29.81 27.39 -14.47
C ASP A 553 -31.06 26.88 -15.20
N GLY A 554 -31.99 27.79 -15.55
CA GLY A 554 -33.22 27.45 -16.26
C GLY A 554 -33.02 26.91 -17.69
N GLU A 555 -31.84 27.09 -18.29
CA GLU A 555 -31.48 26.53 -19.61
C GLU A 555 -30.66 25.23 -19.48
N GLY A 556 -30.47 24.72 -18.27
CA GLY A 556 -29.67 23.54 -17.98
C GLY A 556 -28.16 23.79 -17.96
N LYS A 557 -27.69 25.04 -17.96
CA LYS A 557 -26.26 25.37 -18.01
C LYS A 557 -25.61 25.42 -16.63
N PHE A 558 -24.32 25.12 -16.58
CA PHE A 558 -23.48 25.23 -15.38
C PHE A 558 -22.04 25.63 -15.76
N ARG A 559 -21.31 26.22 -14.81
CA ARG A 559 -19.91 26.63 -14.98
C ARG A 559 -19.13 26.53 -13.66
N PHE A 560 -17.87 26.16 -13.75
CA PHE A 560 -16.91 26.07 -12.64
C PHE A 560 -15.48 26.23 -13.18
N GLU A 561 -14.48 26.25 -12.31
CA GLU A 561 -13.06 26.25 -12.70
C GLU A 561 -12.35 25.07 -12.03
N THR A 562 -11.48 24.37 -12.76
CA THR A 562 -10.79 23.17 -12.27
C THR A 562 -9.33 23.12 -12.70
N LYS A 563 -8.49 22.47 -11.91
CA LYS A 563 -7.11 22.11 -12.24
C LYS A 563 -6.98 20.67 -12.79
N ALA A 564 -8.06 19.91 -12.81
CA ALA A 564 -8.09 18.57 -13.39
C ALA A 564 -7.91 18.63 -14.91
N THR A 565 -7.43 17.53 -15.48
CA THR A 565 -7.40 17.26 -16.94
C THR A 565 -8.57 16.39 -17.39
N LYS A 566 -9.26 15.73 -16.45
CA LYS A 566 -10.35 14.79 -16.73
C LYS A 566 -11.32 14.75 -15.57
N LEU A 567 -12.60 14.86 -15.88
CA LEU A 567 -13.67 14.88 -14.88
C LEU A 567 -14.71 13.80 -15.20
N ALA A 568 -15.39 13.35 -14.16
CA ALA A 568 -16.66 12.65 -14.26
C ALA A 568 -17.75 13.50 -13.64
N ALA A 569 -18.92 13.54 -14.26
CA ALA A 569 -20.08 14.28 -13.79
C ALA A 569 -21.32 13.38 -13.73
N ILE A 570 -22.15 13.56 -12.72
CA ILE A 570 -23.46 12.93 -12.58
C ILE A 570 -24.48 14.03 -12.28
N ALA A 571 -25.56 14.07 -13.04
CA ALA A 571 -26.64 15.04 -12.88
C ALA A 571 -27.98 14.36 -12.58
N PHE A 572 -28.82 15.01 -11.78
CA PHE A 572 -30.21 14.64 -11.51
C PHE A 572 -31.12 15.83 -11.76
N SER A 573 -32.31 15.61 -12.34
CA SER A 573 -33.39 16.60 -12.31
C SER A 573 -33.78 16.93 -10.86
N ALA A 574 -34.36 18.10 -10.62
CA ALA A 574 -34.76 18.53 -9.27
C ALA A 574 -35.72 17.54 -8.58
N ASP A 575 -36.60 16.89 -9.36
CA ASP A 575 -37.52 15.84 -8.91
C ASP A 575 -36.92 14.43 -8.86
N LYS A 576 -35.65 14.26 -9.25
CA LYS A 576 -34.92 12.99 -9.38
C LYS A 576 -35.60 11.93 -10.27
N ARG A 577 -36.56 12.30 -11.12
CA ARG A 577 -37.14 11.37 -12.12
C ARG A 577 -36.18 11.09 -13.26
N PHE A 578 -35.26 12.01 -13.55
CA PHE A 578 -34.26 11.87 -14.61
C PHE A 578 -32.84 12.03 -14.05
N ALA A 579 -31.91 11.26 -14.60
CA ALA A 579 -30.50 11.32 -14.25
C ALA A 579 -29.61 10.99 -15.45
N GLY A 580 -28.34 11.37 -15.38
CA GLY A 580 -27.36 11.06 -16.41
C GLY A 580 -25.94 11.25 -15.93
N SER A 581 -25.00 10.58 -16.58
CA SER A 581 -23.56 10.69 -16.29
C SER A 581 -22.75 11.01 -17.54
N ALA A 582 -21.61 11.66 -17.37
CA ALA A 582 -20.67 11.97 -18.44
C ALA A 582 -19.22 11.90 -17.96
N ILE A 583 -18.31 11.63 -18.89
CA ILE A 583 -16.85 11.81 -18.71
C ILE A 583 -16.44 13.01 -19.57
N ILE A 584 -15.84 14.02 -18.95
CA ILE A 584 -15.41 15.26 -19.59
C ILE A 584 -13.90 15.20 -19.78
N LYS A 585 -13.45 15.28 -21.04
CA LYS A 585 -12.02 15.22 -21.44
C LYS A 585 -11.59 16.51 -22.16
N ASP A 586 -12.43 17.02 -23.04
CA ASP A 586 -12.21 18.26 -23.79
C ASP A 586 -12.74 19.45 -22.95
N LEU A 587 -11.93 19.94 -22.01
CA LEU A 587 -12.33 21.01 -21.08
C LEU A 587 -12.50 22.39 -21.74
N ASP A 588 -12.01 22.56 -22.97
CA ASP A 588 -12.19 23.73 -23.83
C ASP A 588 -13.55 23.74 -24.57
N ARG A 589 -14.32 22.67 -24.47
CA ARG A 589 -15.63 22.50 -25.11
C ARG A 589 -16.76 22.44 -24.08
N THR A 590 -17.95 22.84 -24.49
CA THR A 590 -19.14 22.73 -23.63
C THR A 590 -19.44 21.27 -23.30
N ALA A 591 -19.22 20.87 -22.06
CA ALA A 591 -19.55 19.54 -21.56
C ALA A 591 -21.05 19.27 -21.69
N SER A 592 -21.44 18.06 -22.07
CA SER A 592 -22.85 17.69 -22.26
C SER A 592 -23.22 16.49 -21.41
N ILE A 593 -24.25 16.63 -20.55
CA ILE A 593 -24.77 15.53 -19.73
C ILE A 593 -26.18 15.20 -20.22
N ARG A 594 -26.36 14.08 -20.94
CA ARG A 594 -27.68 13.61 -21.38
C ARG A 594 -28.40 12.94 -20.23
N LEU A 595 -29.59 13.43 -19.91
CA LEU A 595 -30.49 12.79 -18.95
C LEU A 595 -31.30 11.67 -19.60
N TYR A 596 -31.62 10.69 -18.77
CA TYR A 596 -32.46 9.53 -19.04
C TYR A 596 -33.45 9.35 -17.88
N PRO A 597 -34.61 8.71 -18.08
CA PRO A 597 -35.47 8.28 -16.99
C PRO A 597 -34.68 7.44 -15.99
N THR A 598 -34.87 7.70 -14.70
CA THR A 598 -34.33 6.86 -13.63
C THR A 598 -35.18 5.59 -13.47
N LYS A 599 -34.60 4.58 -12.83
CA LYS A 599 -35.26 3.29 -12.57
C LYS A 599 -35.24 2.95 -11.08
N SER A 600 -36.19 2.12 -10.68
CA SER A 600 -36.14 1.43 -9.40
C SER A 600 -35.31 0.14 -9.53
N PHE A 601 -34.73 -0.31 -8.42
CA PHE A 601 -34.12 -1.64 -8.32
C PHE A 601 -34.62 -2.34 -7.05
N HIS A 602 -34.99 -3.61 -7.17
CA HIS A 602 -35.60 -4.42 -6.12
C HIS A 602 -34.75 -5.66 -5.89
N GLY A 603 -34.66 -6.09 -4.62
CA GLY A 603 -34.02 -7.34 -4.29
C GLY A 603 -34.46 -7.87 -2.93
N GLN A 604 -34.12 -9.12 -2.66
CA GLN A 604 -34.40 -9.80 -1.40
C GLN A 604 -33.11 -10.40 -0.85
N ILE A 605 -32.89 -10.27 0.47
CA ILE A 605 -31.79 -10.92 1.17
C ILE A 605 -32.33 -12.06 2.02
N LEU A 606 -31.77 -13.24 1.78
CA LEU A 606 -31.99 -14.47 2.54
C LEU A 606 -30.66 -14.92 3.19
N ASP A 607 -30.72 -15.75 4.22
CA ASP A 607 -29.56 -16.42 4.83
C ASP A 607 -29.17 -17.74 4.11
N GLY A 608 -28.34 -18.56 4.74
CA GLY A 608 -27.86 -19.83 4.17
C GLY A 608 -28.97 -20.88 4.09
N GLU A 609 -29.84 -20.85 5.09
CA GLU A 609 -31.04 -21.66 5.30
C GLU A 609 -32.21 -21.22 4.41
N GLY A 610 -32.12 -20.02 3.83
CA GLY A 610 -33.12 -19.43 2.94
C GLY A 610 -34.21 -18.63 3.65
N GLN A 611 -34.03 -18.29 4.92
CA GLN A 611 -34.94 -17.39 5.66
C GLN A 611 -34.62 -15.92 5.35
N PRO A 612 -35.60 -15.00 5.39
CA PRO A 612 -35.35 -13.59 5.13
C PRO A 612 -34.55 -12.89 6.22
N VAL A 613 -33.59 -12.05 5.80
CA VAL A 613 -32.73 -11.27 6.71
C VAL A 613 -33.29 -9.86 6.84
N ALA A 614 -33.88 -9.54 7.98
CA ALA A 614 -34.55 -8.26 8.23
C ALA A 614 -33.62 -7.19 8.85
N SER A 615 -33.94 -5.91 8.63
CA SER A 615 -33.19 -4.74 9.14
C SER A 615 -31.70 -4.70 8.72
N HIS A 616 -31.35 -5.37 7.63
CA HIS A 616 -29.97 -5.52 7.17
C HIS A 616 -29.56 -4.38 6.23
N PRO A 617 -28.39 -3.74 6.42
CA PRO A 617 -27.95 -2.65 5.55
C PRO A 617 -27.57 -3.11 4.14
N VAL A 618 -28.18 -2.47 3.14
CA VAL A 618 -27.90 -2.61 1.71
C VAL A 618 -27.54 -1.24 1.15
N ARG A 619 -26.46 -1.18 0.36
CA ARG A 619 -25.88 0.07 -0.13
C ARG A 619 -25.70 0.02 -1.64
N ALA A 620 -26.24 1.02 -2.34
CA ALA A 620 -25.97 1.29 -3.75
C ALA A 620 -24.90 2.39 -3.88
N SER A 621 -23.90 2.14 -4.72
CA SER A 621 -22.80 3.06 -5.03
C SER A 621 -22.80 3.36 -6.53
N ILE A 622 -23.32 4.53 -6.90
CA ILE A 622 -23.31 5.03 -8.29
C ILE A 622 -21.88 5.45 -8.63
N ARG A 623 -21.35 4.94 -9.74
CA ARG A 623 -19.96 5.12 -10.15
C ARG A 623 -19.85 5.59 -11.61
N VAL A 624 -18.88 6.47 -11.86
CA VAL A 624 -18.40 6.80 -13.20
C VAL A 624 -16.88 6.62 -13.23
N SER A 625 -16.39 5.79 -14.15
CA SER A 625 -14.96 5.60 -14.40
C SER A 625 -14.70 5.55 -15.91
N ASP A 626 -13.48 5.86 -16.35
CA ASP A 626 -13.07 5.71 -17.75
C ASP A 626 -12.32 4.40 -18.03
N GLY A 627 -12.37 3.45 -17.09
CA GLY A 627 -11.64 2.18 -17.14
C GLY A 627 -10.13 2.28 -16.91
N SER A 628 -9.58 3.48 -16.63
CA SER A 628 -8.19 3.61 -16.21
C SER A 628 -7.94 3.04 -14.80
N ARG A 629 -6.70 2.66 -14.51
CA ARG A 629 -6.33 2.05 -13.22
C ARG A 629 -6.67 2.98 -12.07
N PHE A 630 -7.01 2.43 -10.90
CA PHE A 630 -6.84 3.16 -9.64
C PHE A 630 -5.40 3.68 -9.53
N GLY A 631 -5.25 5.00 -9.50
CA GLY A 631 -3.97 5.64 -9.19
C GLY A 631 -3.67 5.52 -7.70
N ASN A 632 -2.39 5.38 -7.33
CA ASN A 632 -1.94 5.31 -5.93
C ASN A 632 -1.98 6.69 -5.22
N GLY A 633 -2.91 7.57 -5.60
CA GLY A 633 -2.83 9.01 -5.28
C GLY A 633 -4.18 9.69 -5.22
N PHE A 634 -4.80 9.96 -6.37
CA PHE A 634 -6.10 10.61 -6.50
C PHE A 634 -7.08 9.74 -7.30
N PRO A 635 -8.39 10.06 -7.29
CA PRO A 635 -9.38 9.23 -7.95
C PRO A 635 -9.15 9.15 -9.47
N THR A 636 -9.37 7.97 -10.03
CA THR A 636 -9.61 7.71 -11.46
C THR A 636 -11.03 7.21 -11.70
N THR A 637 -11.88 7.43 -10.70
CA THR A 637 -13.24 6.94 -10.59
C THR A 637 -13.98 7.87 -9.64
N PHE A 638 -15.06 8.49 -10.12
CA PHE A 638 -15.95 9.28 -9.29
C PHE A 638 -17.07 8.39 -8.76
N SER A 639 -17.55 8.65 -7.56
CA SER A 639 -18.66 7.92 -6.96
C SER A 639 -19.45 8.85 -6.05
N LEU A 640 -20.78 8.77 -6.12
CA LEU A 640 -21.64 9.55 -5.23
C LEU A 640 -21.61 8.99 -3.80
N PRO A 641 -22.01 9.78 -2.79
CA PRO A 641 -22.35 9.27 -1.48
C PRO A 641 -23.29 8.06 -1.59
N ARG A 642 -22.98 7.00 -0.84
CA ARG A 642 -23.71 5.73 -0.90
C ARG A 642 -25.16 5.93 -0.50
N ILE A 643 -26.08 5.35 -1.27
CA ILE A 643 -27.49 5.29 -0.89
C ILE A 643 -27.68 4.04 -0.05
N GLU A 644 -28.00 4.20 1.24
CA GLU A 644 -28.28 3.07 2.15
C GLU A 644 -29.79 2.82 2.29
N ARG A 645 -30.17 1.55 2.41
CA ARG A 645 -31.50 1.06 2.73
C ARG A 645 -31.39 -0.12 3.69
N LEU A 646 -32.38 -0.28 4.56
CA LEU A 646 -32.52 -1.49 5.39
C LEU A 646 -33.52 -2.44 4.71
N THR A 647 -33.32 -3.74 4.88
CA THR A 647 -34.29 -4.75 4.45
C THR A 647 -35.54 -4.78 5.33
N GLY A 648 -36.69 -5.09 4.73
CA GLY A 648 -37.95 -5.35 5.43
C GLY A 648 -37.95 -6.68 6.19
N GLN A 649 -39.07 -6.98 6.87
CA GLN A 649 -39.27 -8.25 7.59
C GLN A 649 -39.27 -9.48 6.67
N ASP A 650 -39.57 -9.27 5.40
CA ASP A 650 -39.49 -10.25 4.31
C ASP A 650 -38.12 -10.24 3.59
N GLY A 651 -37.12 -9.55 4.15
CA GLY A 651 -35.78 -9.43 3.58
C GLY A 651 -35.69 -8.55 2.33
N ARG A 652 -36.79 -7.92 1.88
CA ARG A 652 -36.80 -7.11 0.66
C ARG A 652 -36.22 -5.71 0.87
N TYR A 653 -35.57 -5.17 -0.15
CA TYR A 653 -35.08 -3.80 -0.21
C TYR A 653 -35.40 -3.17 -1.56
N ARG A 654 -35.47 -1.83 -1.58
CA ARG A 654 -35.80 -1.05 -2.78
C ARG A 654 -34.99 0.23 -2.86
N PHE A 655 -34.29 0.40 -3.97
CA PHE A 655 -33.70 1.67 -4.38
C PHE A 655 -34.63 2.36 -5.40
N GLU A 656 -34.80 3.66 -5.23
CA GLU A 656 -35.57 4.52 -6.15
C GLU A 656 -34.60 5.50 -6.83
N SER A 657 -35.00 5.99 -7.99
CA SER A 657 -34.26 7.03 -8.73
C SER A 657 -32.80 6.67 -9.05
N LEU A 658 -32.52 5.40 -9.38
CA LEU A 658 -31.19 5.00 -9.85
C LEU A 658 -30.96 5.47 -11.30
N PRO A 659 -29.75 5.98 -11.62
CA PRO A 659 -29.44 6.47 -12.96
C PRO A 659 -29.28 5.33 -13.97
N CYS A 660 -29.88 5.49 -15.15
CA CYS A 660 -29.58 4.62 -16.28
C CYS A 660 -28.21 4.93 -16.89
N LYS A 661 -27.69 3.97 -17.67
CA LYS A 661 -26.41 4.02 -18.39
C LYS A 661 -25.18 4.37 -17.53
N THR A 662 -25.24 4.04 -16.25
CA THR A 662 -24.22 4.32 -15.24
C THR A 662 -23.92 3.03 -14.46
N GLU A 663 -22.67 2.79 -14.04
CA GLU A 663 -22.31 1.63 -13.20
C GLU A 663 -22.86 1.82 -11.78
N ILE A 664 -23.53 0.81 -11.24
CA ILE A 664 -24.04 0.84 -9.86
C ILE A 664 -23.65 -0.44 -9.14
N SER A 665 -22.71 -0.34 -8.19
CA SER A 665 -22.33 -1.48 -7.33
C SER A 665 -23.28 -1.57 -6.13
N ILE A 666 -23.88 -2.73 -5.93
CA ILE A 666 -24.83 -3.01 -4.84
C ILE A 666 -24.17 -3.99 -3.86
N ARG A 667 -24.19 -3.68 -2.56
CA ARG A 667 -23.50 -4.44 -1.52
C ARG A 667 -24.32 -4.50 -0.23
N ALA A 668 -24.18 -5.58 0.53
CA ALA A 668 -24.69 -5.67 1.89
C ALA A 668 -23.55 -5.95 2.88
N ASP A 669 -23.81 -5.71 4.15
CA ASP A 669 -22.90 -6.17 5.23
C ASP A 669 -22.88 -7.70 5.29
N THR A 670 -21.82 -8.27 5.86
CA THR A 670 -21.78 -9.71 6.19
C THR A 670 -22.71 -9.99 7.37
N LEU A 671 -23.26 -11.22 7.48
CA LEU A 671 -24.19 -11.60 8.56
C LEU A 671 -23.57 -11.53 9.96
N ASN A 672 -22.24 -11.57 10.07
CA ASN A 672 -21.50 -11.38 11.32
C ASN A 672 -21.22 -9.89 11.64
N HIS A 673 -21.70 -8.95 10.82
CA HIS A 673 -21.56 -7.50 10.96
C HIS A 673 -20.12 -7.01 11.27
N GLN A 674 -19.09 -7.70 10.77
CA GLN A 674 -17.72 -7.27 11.02
C GLN A 674 -17.42 -5.92 10.36
N PRO A 675 -16.82 -4.95 11.09
CA PRO A 675 -16.56 -3.62 10.56
C PRO A 675 -15.78 -3.68 9.24
N ASN A 676 -16.24 -2.92 8.24
CA ASN A 676 -15.68 -2.85 6.89
C ASN A 676 -15.72 -4.14 6.04
N GLN A 677 -16.41 -5.20 6.48
CA GLN A 677 -16.67 -6.37 5.64
C GLN A 677 -18.01 -6.24 4.91
N PHE A 678 -17.94 -6.23 3.58
CA PHE A 678 -19.10 -6.12 2.70
C PHE A 678 -19.13 -7.29 1.72
N ARG A 679 -20.30 -7.90 1.54
CA ARG A 679 -20.55 -8.84 0.44
C ARG A 679 -21.10 -8.08 -0.75
N SER A 680 -20.48 -8.25 -1.92
CA SER A 680 -21.08 -7.78 -3.17
C SER A 680 -22.38 -8.54 -3.42
N ILE A 681 -23.45 -7.82 -3.73
CA ILE A 681 -24.70 -8.39 -4.20
C ILE A 681 -24.64 -8.46 -5.73
N ASP A 682 -24.46 -7.30 -6.37
CA ASP A 682 -24.55 -7.16 -7.82
C ASP A 682 -23.77 -5.92 -8.30
N THR A 683 -23.57 -5.79 -9.61
CA THR A 683 -23.12 -4.56 -10.28
C THR A 683 -23.95 -4.34 -11.54
N VAL A 684 -24.89 -3.41 -11.47
CA VAL A 684 -25.95 -3.25 -12.47
C VAL A 684 -25.72 -2.05 -13.39
N TYR A 685 -26.28 -2.13 -14.59
CA TYR A 685 -26.25 -1.13 -15.64
C TYR A 685 -27.63 -1.01 -16.31
N LEU A 686 -28.49 -0.19 -15.69
CA LEU A 686 -29.89 -0.06 -16.07
C LEU A 686 -30.05 0.72 -17.39
N LEU A 687 -30.97 0.30 -18.26
CA LEU A 687 -31.35 1.02 -19.48
C LEU A 687 -32.67 1.80 -19.31
N PRO A 688 -32.89 2.89 -20.08
CA PRO A 688 -34.12 3.68 -20.02
C PRO A 688 -35.41 2.88 -20.23
N ASP A 689 -35.33 1.86 -21.08
CA ASP A 689 -36.48 1.12 -21.60
C ASP A 689 -36.57 -0.31 -21.01
N GLU A 690 -35.70 -0.68 -20.07
CA GLU A 690 -35.77 -2.00 -19.40
C GLU A 690 -36.66 -1.97 -18.15
N GLU A 691 -37.26 -3.11 -17.83
CA GLU A 691 -37.69 -3.44 -16.48
C GLU A 691 -36.73 -4.50 -15.93
N ARG A 692 -36.41 -4.43 -14.63
CA ARG A 692 -35.47 -5.32 -13.96
C ARG A 692 -36.23 -6.15 -12.94
N GLU A 693 -36.10 -7.47 -13.01
CA GLU A 693 -36.70 -8.38 -12.05
C GLU A 693 -36.04 -8.28 -10.66
N GLU A 694 -36.69 -8.84 -9.64
CA GLU A 694 -36.21 -8.79 -8.26
C GLU A 694 -35.02 -9.73 -8.03
N VAL A 695 -33.89 -9.18 -7.60
CA VAL A 695 -32.66 -9.97 -7.37
C VAL A 695 -32.65 -10.61 -5.98
N ILE A 696 -32.75 -11.94 -5.92
CA ILE A 696 -32.72 -12.72 -4.66
C ILE A 696 -31.28 -13.13 -4.34
N THR A 697 -30.75 -12.67 -3.21
CA THR A 697 -29.38 -12.96 -2.74
C THR A 697 -29.40 -13.80 -1.47
N ARG A 698 -28.61 -14.89 -1.42
CA ARG A 698 -28.38 -15.68 -0.20
C ARG A 698 -27.02 -15.36 0.42
N LEU A 699 -27.02 -14.81 1.63
CA LEU A 699 -25.83 -14.63 2.47
C LEU A 699 -25.53 -15.91 3.26
N GLY A 700 -24.38 -16.00 3.94
CA GLY A 700 -24.01 -17.13 4.80
C GLY A 700 -23.63 -18.44 4.08
N LYS A 701 -24.21 -18.71 2.89
CA LYS A 701 -23.90 -19.90 2.10
C LYS A 701 -22.47 -19.86 1.54
N ASN A 702 -21.64 -20.81 1.96
CA ASN A 702 -20.62 -21.41 1.09
C ASN A 702 -21.35 -22.22 0.01
N GLU A 703 -20.79 -22.35 -1.19
CA GLU A 703 -21.46 -23.05 -2.32
C GLU A 703 -21.68 -24.57 -2.11
N ALA A 704 -21.27 -25.11 -0.96
CA ALA A 704 -21.28 -26.52 -0.57
C ALA A 704 -22.65 -27.09 -0.15
N SER A 705 -23.76 -26.67 -0.78
CA SER A 705 -25.09 -27.30 -0.57
C SER A 705 -25.80 -27.74 -1.86
N GLY A 706 -25.07 -27.87 -2.97
CA GLY A 706 -25.44 -28.91 -3.93
C GLY A 706 -25.23 -30.28 -3.27
N ASP A 707 -25.95 -31.31 -3.70
CA ASP A 707 -25.67 -32.68 -3.29
C ASP A 707 -24.18 -32.99 -3.49
N LYS A 708 -23.54 -33.63 -2.50
CA LYS A 708 -22.11 -33.94 -2.56
C LYS A 708 -21.87 -34.87 -3.75
N LYS A 709 -21.34 -34.31 -4.84
CA LYS A 709 -20.99 -35.08 -6.05
C LYS A 709 -20.10 -36.24 -5.67
N THR A 710 -20.45 -37.42 -6.19
CA THR A 710 -19.67 -38.65 -6.04
C THR A 710 -18.25 -38.42 -6.54
N LEU A 711 -17.31 -39.19 -6.02
CA LEU A 711 -15.91 -39.21 -6.46
C LEU A 711 -15.80 -39.51 -7.96
N ALA A 712 -16.69 -40.34 -8.51
CA ALA A 712 -16.79 -40.62 -9.94
C ALA A 712 -17.15 -39.36 -10.75
N GLU A 713 -18.17 -38.59 -10.32
CA GLU A 713 -18.53 -37.32 -10.96
C GLU A 713 -17.44 -36.26 -10.81
N ARG A 714 -16.82 -36.15 -9.64
CA ARG A 714 -15.68 -35.25 -9.38
C ARG A 714 -14.50 -35.57 -10.30
N PHE A 715 -14.20 -36.86 -10.50
CA PHE A 715 -13.17 -37.31 -11.44
C PHE A 715 -13.52 -36.92 -12.87
N GLN A 716 -14.73 -37.22 -13.34
CA GLN A 716 -15.18 -36.93 -14.70
C GLN A 716 -15.23 -35.42 -15.02
N ILE A 717 -15.69 -34.60 -14.08
CA ILE A 717 -15.66 -33.14 -14.20
C ILE A 717 -14.20 -32.63 -14.32
N THR A 718 -13.30 -33.18 -13.51
CA THR A 718 -11.87 -32.82 -13.54
C THR A 718 -11.20 -33.26 -14.85
N GLN A 719 -11.54 -34.44 -15.38
CA GLN A 719 -11.06 -34.89 -16.69
C GLN A 719 -11.53 -33.97 -17.82
N ARG A 720 -12.81 -33.61 -17.83
CA ARG A 720 -13.36 -32.65 -18.80
C ARG A 720 -12.59 -31.33 -18.75
N ASP A 721 -12.32 -30.81 -17.56
CA ASP A 721 -11.52 -29.60 -17.40
C ASP A 721 -10.08 -29.76 -17.90
N CYS A 722 -9.44 -30.91 -17.65
CA CYS A 722 -8.09 -31.21 -18.14
C CYS A 722 -8.03 -31.22 -19.67
N ARG A 723 -8.95 -31.94 -20.31
CA ARG A 723 -9.12 -32.02 -21.78
C ARG A 723 -9.29 -30.65 -22.41
N LEU A 724 -10.15 -29.80 -21.82
CA LEU A 724 -10.47 -28.47 -22.37
C LEU A 724 -9.38 -27.41 -22.18
N ASN A 725 -8.41 -27.63 -21.29
CA ASN A 725 -7.47 -26.60 -20.85
C ASN A 725 -5.98 -27.02 -20.91
N ASN A 726 -5.68 -28.18 -21.48
CA ASN A 726 -4.33 -28.77 -21.50
C ASN A 726 -3.72 -28.87 -20.10
N PHE A 727 -4.46 -29.50 -19.18
CA PHE A 727 -3.93 -30.01 -17.91
C PHE A 727 -3.85 -31.54 -17.94
N ARG A 728 -3.26 -32.11 -16.90
CA ARG A 728 -3.34 -33.54 -16.55
C ARG A 728 -4.09 -33.67 -15.23
N GLN A 729 -4.87 -34.73 -15.03
CA GLN A 729 -5.43 -34.94 -13.70
C GLN A 729 -4.40 -35.60 -12.79
N MET A 730 -4.33 -35.19 -11.53
CA MET A 730 -3.60 -35.89 -10.48
C MET A 730 -4.57 -36.27 -9.37
N VAL A 731 -4.76 -37.55 -9.13
CA VAL A 731 -5.46 -38.03 -7.94
C VAL A 731 -4.45 -38.08 -6.79
N ILE A 732 -4.84 -37.54 -5.64
CA ILE A 732 -4.08 -37.60 -4.38
C ILE A 732 -4.99 -38.28 -3.36
N LEU A 733 -4.62 -39.47 -2.91
CA LEU A 733 -5.34 -40.22 -1.88
C LEU A 733 -4.47 -40.25 -0.62
N ALA A 734 -4.98 -39.70 0.47
CA ALA A 734 -4.27 -39.55 1.73
C ALA A 734 -5.23 -39.33 2.90
N ASP A 735 -4.76 -39.58 4.11
CA ASP A 735 -5.41 -39.09 5.34
C ASP A 735 -4.83 -37.72 5.68
N ASP A 736 -5.56 -36.65 5.34
CA ASP A 736 -5.13 -35.26 5.53
C ASP A 736 -5.67 -34.60 6.81
N GLU A 737 -6.30 -35.38 7.71
CA GLU A 737 -6.46 -34.99 9.12
C GLU A 737 -5.12 -35.06 9.87
N ASN A 738 -4.14 -35.82 9.37
CA ASN A 738 -2.76 -35.80 9.86
C ASN A 738 -2.01 -34.56 9.32
N GLU A 739 -1.66 -33.63 10.22
CA GLU A 739 -0.97 -32.37 9.88
C GLU A 739 0.33 -32.56 9.09
N VAL A 740 1.10 -33.63 9.36
CA VAL A 740 2.37 -33.92 8.65
C VAL A 740 2.10 -34.36 7.21
N VAL A 741 1.01 -35.11 7.00
CA VAL A 741 0.56 -35.54 5.67
C VAL A 741 -0.01 -34.36 4.89
N ALA A 742 -0.83 -33.53 5.53
CA ALA A 742 -1.34 -32.29 4.94
C ALA A 742 -0.19 -31.34 4.52
N ASP A 743 0.78 -31.09 5.41
CA ASP A 743 1.95 -30.25 5.12
C ASP A 743 2.79 -30.80 3.95
N PHE A 744 2.97 -32.12 3.88
CA PHE A 744 3.64 -32.76 2.75
C PHE A 744 2.89 -32.53 1.42
N ILE A 745 1.56 -32.69 1.42
CA ILE A 745 0.71 -32.48 0.23
C ILE A 745 0.78 -31.01 -0.23
N GLU A 746 0.61 -30.05 0.69
CA GLU A 746 0.69 -28.63 0.35
C GLU A 746 2.06 -28.28 -0.25
N LYS A 747 3.16 -28.62 0.43
CA LYS A 747 4.52 -28.24 0.01
C LYS A 747 5.05 -29.00 -1.21
N SER A 748 4.63 -30.26 -1.42
CA SER A 748 5.24 -31.14 -2.44
C SER A 748 4.32 -31.43 -3.63
N LEU A 749 3.00 -31.27 -3.48
CA LEU A 749 2.01 -31.63 -4.50
C LEU A 749 1.05 -30.47 -4.87
N LEU A 750 1.18 -29.31 -4.24
CA LEU A 750 0.36 -28.12 -4.53
C LEU A 750 1.18 -26.82 -4.71
N ASP A 751 2.29 -26.64 -3.99
CA ASP A 751 3.09 -25.39 -4.00
C ASP A 751 3.84 -25.14 -5.34
N TYR A 752 3.39 -24.09 -6.04
CA TYR A 752 4.01 -23.57 -7.26
C TYR A 752 5.42 -23.00 -7.06
N ALA A 753 5.73 -22.48 -5.86
CA ALA A 753 7.03 -21.88 -5.56
C ALA A 753 8.14 -22.94 -5.52
N GLN A 754 7.85 -24.14 -4.99
CA GLN A 754 8.76 -25.29 -5.05
C GLN A 754 8.80 -25.87 -6.48
N GLN A 755 7.64 -26.23 -7.03
CA GLN A 755 7.57 -26.98 -8.28
C GLN A 755 6.63 -26.30 -9.30
N LYS A 756 7.20 -25.45 -10.17
CA LYS A 756 6.42 -24.67 -11.15
C LYS A 756 5.50 -25.52 -12.04
N LYS A 757 5.92 -26.74 -12.40
CA LYS A 757 5.13 -27.65 -13.22
C LYS A 757 3.88 -28.19 -12.50
N ILE A 758 3.75 -28.07 -11.19
CA ILE A 758 2.53 -28.54 -10.51
C ILE A 758 1.27 -27.83 -11.06
N THR A 759 1.42 -26.61 -11.58
CA THR A 759 0.34 -25.85 -12.25
C THR A 759 -0.18 -26.47 -13.55
N THR A 760 0.49 -27.49 -14.11
CA THR A 760 -0.04 -28.23 -15.26
C THR A 760 -0.97 -29.37 -14.87
N PHE A 761 -1.20 -29.61 -13.58
CA PHE A 761 -2.10 -30.63 -13.08
C PHE A 761 -3.39 -30.03 -12.49
N MET A 762 -4.48 -30.80 -12.48
CA MET A 762 -5.67 -30.55 -11.66
C MET A 762 -5.76 -31.64 -10.60
N GLN A 763 -5.65 -31.29 -9.32
CA GLN A 763 -5.69 -32.24 -8.23
C GLN A 763 -7.11 -32.61 -7.87
N LEU A 764 -7.36 -33.91 -7.75
CA LEU A 764 -8.51 -34.47 -7.06
C LEU A 764 -7.99 -35.11 -5.76
N ARG A 765 -8.17 -34.40 -4.64
CA ARG A 765 -7.94 -34.96 -3.30
C ARG A 765 -9.06 -35.94 -2.97
N VAL A 766 -8.69 -37.08 -2.41
CA VAL A 766 -9.57 -38.14 -1.93
C VAL A 766 -9.12 -38.48 -0.51
N VAL A 767 -10.07 -38.47 0.42
CA VAL A 767 -9.82 -38.56 1.87
C VAL A 767 -10.65 -39.70 2.48
N PRO A 768 -10.34 -40.22 3.68
CA PRO A 768 -11.09 -41.34 4.27
C PRO A 768 -12.60 -41.09 4.37
N SER A 769 -13.01 -39.84 4.59
CA SER A 769 -14.44 -39.44 4.66
C SER A 769 -15.15 -39.38 3.30
N ASP A 770 -14.43 -39.38 2.17
CA ASP A 770 -15.02 -39.65 0.85
C ASP A 770 -15.36 -41.15 0.69
N LEU A 771 -14.57 -42.04 1.30
CA LEU A 771 -14.73 -43.49 1.18
C LEU A 771 -15.79 -44.08 2.14
N ALA A 772 -16.43 -43.24 2.95
CA ALA A 772 -17.56 -43.63 3.78
C ALA A 772 -18.84 -43.90 2.94
N ASP A 773 -18.91 -43.38 1.71
CA ASP A 773 -19.98 -43.73 0.77
C ASP A 773 -19.62 -45.01 -0.02
N PRO A 774 -20.45 -46.07 0.03
CA PRO A 774 -20.22 -47.30 -0.73
C PRO A 774 -20.10 -47.10 -2.26
N VAL A 775 -20.70 -46.05 -2.82
CA VAL A 775 -20.59 -45.70 -4.25
C VAL A 775 -19.17 -45.24 -4.57
N ASP A 776 -18.59 -44.39 -3.73
CA ASP A 776 -17.25 -43.86 -3.90
C ASP A 776 -16.19 -44.93 -3.61
N GLN A 777 -16.40 -45.77 -2.59
CA GLN A 777 -15.57 -46.97 -2.38
C GLN A 777 -15.57 -47.88 -3.62
N SER A 778 -16.74 -48.18 -4.19
CA SER A 778 -16.88 -48.99 -5.41
C SER A 778 -16.20 -48.36 -6.64
N PHE A 779 -16.03 -47.04 -6.66
CA PHE A 779 -15.27 -46.34 -7.70
C PHE A 779 -13.75 -46.47 -7.47
N VAL A 780 -13.26 -46.27 -6.24
CA VAL A 780 -11.84 -46.46 -5.88
C VAL A 780 -11.35 -47.88 -6.17
N GLU A 781 -12.16 -48.89 -5.85
CA GLU A 781 -11.86 -50.29 -6.16
C GLU A 781 -11.75 -50.53 -7.68
N ARG A 782 -12.66 -49.94 -8.47
CA ARG A 782 -12.66 -50.02 -9.94
C ARG A 782 -11.43 -49.34 -10.56
N MET A 783 -11.03 -48.19 -10.01
CA MET A 783 -9.81 -47.48 -10.42
C MET A 783 -8.52 -48.16 -9.89
N SER A 784 -8.65 -49.24 -9.12
CA SER A 784 -7.54 -50.00 -8.51
C SER A 784 -6.59 -49.11 -7.70
N TRP A 785 -7.13 -48.14 -6.97
CA TRP A 785 -6.33 -47.31 -6.06
C TRP A 785 -6.13 -48.05 -4.72
N PRO A 786 -4.92 -48.03 -4.14
CA PRO A 786 -4.62 -48.75 -2.92
C PRO A 786 -5.25 -48.06 -1.70
N ALA A 787 -5.61 -48.84 -0.68
CA ALA A 787 -5.83 -48.27 0.65
C ALA A 787 -4.53 -47.64 1.16
N VAL A 788 -4.61 -46.39 1.61
CA VAL A 788 -3.47 -45.61 2.11
C VAL A 788 -3.41 -45.75 3.64
N LYS A 789 -2.20 -45.89 4.17
CA LYS A 789 -1.95 -45.96 5.61
C LYS A 789 -1.57 -44.58 6.14
N ASP A 790 -1.69 -44.39 7.44
CA ASP A 790 -1.14 -43.21 8.11
C ASP A 790 0.33 -42.95 7.71
N GLY A 791 0.69 -41.68 7.60
CA GLY A 791 1.99 -41.22 7.11
C GLY A 791 2.30 -41.51 5.63
N HIS A 792 1.34 -41.96 4.82
CA HIS A 792 1.53 -42.22 3.39
C HIS A 792 0.61 -41.36 2.51
N VAL A 793 1.04 -41.13 1.27
CA VAL A 793 0.28 -40.44 0.22
C VAL A 793 0.39 -41.25 -1.07
N PHE A 794 -0.75 -41.64 -1.64
CA PHE A 794 -0.81 -42.21 -2.98
C PHE A 794 -1.10 -41.12 -4.01
N ILE A 795 -0.33 -41.09 -5.10
CA ILE A 795 -0.59 -40.22 -6.25
C ILE A 795 -0.74 -41.02 -7.54
N CYS A 796 -1.65 -40.58 -8.41
CA CYS A 796 -1.84 -41.16 -9.74
C CYS A 796 -2.12 -40.05 -10.77
N ALA A 797 -1.42 -40.08 -11.90
CA ALA A 797 -1.57 -39.08 -12.96
C ALA A 797 -2.28 -39.67 -14.18
N TYR A 798 -3.19 -38.90 -14.76
CA TYR A 798 -3.96 -39.29 -15.95
C TYR A 798 -3.79 -38.29 -17.09
N ASP A 799 -3.82 -38.80 -18.32
CA ASP A 799 -3.97 -37.98 -19.51
C ASP A 799 -5.40 -37.49 -19.73
N ALA A 800 -5.62 -36.75 -20.82
CA ALA A 800 -6.90 -36.13 -21.15
C ALA A 800 -7.93 -37.10 -21.77
N ASP A 801 -7.49 -38.33 -22.06
CA ASP A 801 -8.26 -39.43 -22.63
C ASP A 801 -8.44 -40.55 -21.57
N GLU A 802 -8.28 -40.19 -20.29
CA GLU A 802 -8.40 -41.03 -19.08
C GLU A 802 -7.36 -42.15 -18.93
N ASN A 803 -6.30 -42.20 -19.75
CA ASN A 803 -5.25 -43.18 -19.57
C ASN A 803 -4.36 -42.82 -18.38
N GLU A 804 -4.02 -43.81 -17.56
CA GLU A 804 -3.03 -43.66 -16.50
C GLU A 804 -1.63 -43.45 -17.09
N LEU A 805 -0.97 -42.38 -16.69
CA LEU A 805 0.41 -42.06 -17.06
C LEU A 805 1.43 -42.66 -16.08
N GLY A 806 1.03 -42.82 -14.82
CA GLY A 806 1.85 -43.38 -13.76
C GLY A 806 1.23 -43.19 -12.38
N ARG A 807 1.72 -43.94 -11.40
CA ARG A 807 1.32 -43.86 -9.99
C ARG A 807 2.53 -44.02 -9.05
N ALA A 808 2.46 -43.44 -7.86
CA ALA A 808 3.48 -43.57 -6.82
C ALA A 808 2.85 -43.65 -5.42
N MET A 809 3.57 -44.29 -4.49
CA MET A 809 3.26 -44.30 -3.06
C MET A 809 4.41 -43.60 -2.34
N LEU A 810 4.10 -42.55 -1.59
CA LEU A 810 5.05 -41.69 -0.90
C LEU A 810 4.91 -41.90 0.61
N ASN A 811 6.03 -41.99 1.32
CA ASN A 811 6.07 -42.03 2.79
C ASN A 811 6.51 -40.64 3.29
N VAL A 812 5.68 -39.93 4.03
CA VAL A 812 5.97 -38.53 4.42
C VAL A 812 7.12 -38.41 5.42
N ALA A 813 7.47 -39.51 6.10
CA ALA A 813 8.64 -39.61 6.97
C ALA A 813 9.95 -39.90 6.22
N ASP A 814 9.88 -40.28 4.94
CA ASP A 814 11.06 -40.47 4.07
C ASP A 814 11.41 -39.14 3.37
N ALA A 815 12.61 -38.63 3.65
CA ALA A 815 13.14 -37.42 3.02
C ALA A 815 13.23 -37.53 1.49
N GLN A 816 13.34 -38.73 0.92
CA GLN A 816 13.38 -38.93 -0.53
C GLN A 816 12.02 -38.76 -1.20
N SER A 817 10.90 -38.90 -0.48
CA SER A 817 9.55 -38.80 -1.05
C SER A 817 9.27 -37.48 -1.75
N ARG A 818 9.92 -36.38 -1.34
CA ARG A 818 9.83 -35.08 -2.04
C ARG A 818 10.48 -35.13 -3.43
N SER A 819 11.68 -35.72 -3.54
CA SER A 819 12.36 -35.91 -4.82
C SER A 819 11.56 -36.82 -5.77
N VAL A 820 10.95 -37.88 -5.23
CA VAL A 820 10.07 -38.79 -6.00
C VAL A 820 8.82 -38.05 -6.50
N ALA A 821 8.21 -37.20 -5.68
CA ALA A 821 7.09 -36.35 -6.10
C ALA A 821 7.50 -35.37 -7.20
N ASP A 822 8.64 -34.69 -7.05
CA ASP A 822 9.18 -33.77 -8.06
C ASP A 822 9.47 -34.47 -9.40
N GLU A 823 10.11 -35.64 -9.38
CA GLU A 823 10.37 -36.44 -10.58
C GLU A 823 9.08 -36.88 -11.26
N PHE A 824 8.09 -37.32 -10.48
CA PHE A 824 6.76 -37.70 -10.97
C PHE A 824 6.04 -36.53 -11.67
N ILE A 825 6.01 -35.35 -11.03
CA ILE A 825 5.45 -34.12 -11.60
C ILE A 825 6.19 -33.73 -12.88
N GLN A 826 7.53 -33.80 -12.85
CA GLN A 826 8.41 -33.44 -13.96
C GLN A 826 8.21 -34.34 -15.19
N GLN A 827 8.03 -35.65 -14.97
CA GLN A 827 7.86 -36.70 -15.97
C GLN A 827 6.47 -36.68 -16.63
N HIS A 828 5.40 -36.54 -15.83
CA HIS A 828 4.03 -36.70 -16.33
C HIS A 828 3.34 -35.39 -16.75
N ALA A 829 3.99 -34.24 -16.58
CA ALA A 829 3.48 -32.96 -17.05
C ALA A 829 3.25 -32.95 -18.58
N PRO A 830 2.16 -32.32 -19.07
CA PRO A 830 1.91 -32.17 -20.49
C PRO A 830 2.95 -31.21 -21.11
N PRO A 831 3.22 -31.32 -22.43
CA PRO A 831 4.13 -30.42 -23.11
C PRO A 831 3.62 -28.97 -23.03
N GLN A 832 4.56 -28.03 -22.78
CA GLN A 832 4.27 -26.60 -22.78
C GLN A 832 3.86 -26.16 -24.20
N GLN A 833 2.69 -25.53 -24.31
CA GLN A 833 2.20 -25.01 -25.59
C GLN A 833 2.72 -23.58 -25.82
N ASP A 834 2.67 -23.12 -27.08
CA ASP A 834 3.08 -21.77 -27.47
C ASP A 834 1.88 -20.94 -27.91
N ALA A 835 1.60 -19.85 -27.19
CA ALA A 835 0.45 -18.99 -27.44
C ALA A 835 0.55 -18.27 -28.79
N GLN A 836 1.76 -17.94 -29.26
CA GLN A 836 1.96 -17.32 -30.57
C GLN A 836 1.65 -18.33 -31.70
N GLN A 837 2.08 -19.59 -31.55
CA GLN A 837 1.76 -20.63 -32.53
C GLN A 837 0.25 -20.95 -32.56
N LYS A 838 -0.42 -20.95 -31.40
CA LYS A 838 -1.89 -21.07 -31.32
C LYS A 838 -2.56 -19.93 -32.09
N TRP A 839 -2.14 -18.69 -31.84
CA TRP A 839 -2.62 -17.49 -32.52
C TRP A 839 -2.47 -17.61 -34.03
N ASP A 840 -1.24 -17.82 -34.52
CA ASP A 840 -0.92 -17.83 -35.95
C ASP A 840 -1.64 -18.99 -36.69
N LYS A 841 -1.74 -20.16 -36.06
CA LYS A 841 -2.52 -21.29 -36.60
C LYS A 841 -4.00 -20.93 -36.74
N ALA A 842 -4.58 -20.25 -35.76
CA ALA A 842 -6.00 -19.92 -35.74
C ALA A 842 -6.39 -18.96 -36.86
N PHE A 843 -5.63 -17.87 -37.07
CA PHE A 843 -5.87 -16.95 -38.19
C PHE A 843 -5.70 -17.63 -39.55
N LYS A 844 -4.69 -18.50 -39.70
CA LYS A 844 -4.54 -19.31 -40.92
C LYS A 844 -5.74 -20.25 -41.15
N THR A 845 -6.30 -20.83 -40.10
CA THR A 845 -7.50 -21.68 -40.19
C THR A 845 -8.75 -20.86 -40.51
N ALA A 846 -8.90 -19.67 -39.92
CA ALA A 846 -9.98 -18.73 -40.21
C ALA A 846 -9.99 -18.33 -41.70
N GLN A 847 -8.85 -17.85 -42.23
CA GLN A 847 -8.68 -17.53 -43.64
C GLN A 847 -8.99 -18.72 -44.57
N ALA A 848 -8.60 -19.94 -44.19
CA ALA A 848 -8.83 -21.15 -45.00
C ALA A 848 -10.26 -21.72 -44.90
N SER A 849 -11.10 -21.24 -43.97
CA SER A 849 -12.47 -21.74 -43.77
C SER A 849 -13.55 -20.64 -43.77
N ASP A 850 -13.19 -19.42 -44.18
CA ASP A 850 -14.05 -18.22 -44.16
C ASP A 850 -14.72 -17.96 -42.80
N ARG A 851 -13.93 -18.17 -41.73
CA ARG A 851 -14.37 -18.01 -40.32
C ARG A 851 -13.61 -16.89 -39.62
N ARG A 852 -14.19 -16.43 -38.52
CA ARG A 852 -13.62 -15.49 -37.53
C ARG A 852 -12.74 -16.26 -36.54
N VAL A 853 -12.01 -15.55 -35.68
CA VAL A 853 -11.26 -16.17 -34.56
C VAL A 853 -11.80 -15.64 -33.24
N TRP A 854 -12.26 -16.53 -32.36
CA TRP A 854 -12.61 -16.17 -30.98
C TRP A 854 -11.53 -16.70 -30.03
N ILE A 855 -10.78 -15.76 -29.45
CA ILE A 855 -9.64 -16.03 -28.58
C ILE A 855 -10.00 -15.66 -27.15
N ARG A 856 -9.71 -16.56 -26.20
CA ARG A 856 -9.88 -16.34 -24.75
C ARG A 856 -8.59 -16.61 -23.98
N THR A 857 -8.31 -15.80 -22.96
CA THR A 857 -7.28 -16.09 -21.96
C THR A 857 -7.91 -16.69 -20.69
N GLY A 858 -7.22 -17.61 -20.00
CA GLY A 858 -7.70 -18.15 -18.72
C GLY A 858 -6.73 -19.12 -18.03
N GLN A 859 -6.79 -19.14 -16.70
CA GLN A 859 -5.79 -19.77 -15.81
C GLN A 859 -6.35 -20.96 -15.01
N ARG A 860 -5.45 -21.72 -14.38
CA ARG A 860 -5.75 -22.92 -13.53
C ARG A 860 -6.67 -22.64 -12.34
N TYR A 861 -6.55 -21.49 -11.70
CA TYR A 861 -7.31 -21.16 -10.47
C TYR A 861 -8.55 -20.30 -10.75
N CYS A 862 -9.00 -20.25 -12.00
CA CYS A 862 -10.09 -19.40 -12.44
C CYS A 862 -11.37 -20.23 -12.68
N GLY A 863 -12.22 -20.37 -11.65
CA GLY A 863 -13.52 -21.05 -11.76
C GLY A 863 -14.38 -20.59 -12.96
N PRO A 864 -14.55 -19.27 -13.19
CA PRO A 864 -15.25 -18.74 -14.37
C PRO A 864 -14.62 -19.15 -15.72
N CYS A 865 -13.31 -19.37 -15.78
CA CYS A 865 -12.63 -19.82 -17.01
C CYS A 865 -13.00 -21.26 -17.37
N PHE A 866 -13.27 -22.12 -16.38
CA PHE A 866 -13.78 -23.48 -16.61
C PHE A 866 -15.25 -23.47 -17.01
N ARG A 867 -16.10 -22.68 -16.32
CA ARG A 867 -17.52 -22.48 -16.71
C ARG A 867 -17.63 -22.08 -18.18
N LEU A 868 -16.94 -21.01 -18.58
CA LEU A 868 -16.88 -20.55 -19.99
C LEU A 868 -16.36 -21.64 -20.94
N SER A 869 -15.32 -22.39 -20.54
CA SER A 869 -14.74 -23.41 -21.43
C SER A 869 -15.62 -24.64 -21.60
N ARG A 870 -16.42 -25.03 -20.59
CA ARG A 870 -17.42 -26.10 -20.69
C ARG A 870 -18.59 -25.64 -21.56
N TRP A 871 -19.17 -24.46 -21.30
CA TRP A 871 -20.27 -23.92 -22.10
C TRP A 871 -19.90 -23.80 -23.60
N ILE A 872 -18.67 -23.36 -23.92
CA ILE A 872 -18.17 -23.33 -25.32
C ILE A 872 -18.03 -24.74 -25.92
N ASP A 873 -17.70 -25.76 -25.12
CA ASP A 873 -17.60 -27.15 -25.57
C ASP A 873 -18.99 -27.80 -25.75
N ASP A 874 -19.96 -27.46 -24.88
CA ASP A 874 -21.36 -27.88 -24.97
C ASP A 874 -22.07 -27.31 -26.21
N HIS A 875 -21.68 -26.10 -26.66
CA HIS A 875 -22.27 -25.42 -27.82
C HIS A 875 -21.35 -25.37 -29.05
N ARG A 876 -20.29 -26.21 -29.07
CA ARG A 876 -19.22 -26.17 -30.09
C ARG A 876 -19.74 -26.18 -31.52
N ASP A 877 -20.69 -27.07 -31.82
CA ASP A 877 -21.18 -27.29 -33.19
C ASP A 877 -21.90 -26.05 -33.78
N VAL A 878 -22.51 -25.23 -32.92
CA VAL A 878 -23.10 -23.94 -33.32
C VAL A 878 -22.00 -22.89 -33.47
N LEU A 879 -21.13 -22.76 -32.45
CA LEU A 879 -20.08 -21.74 -32.43
C LEU A 879 -19.05 -21.91 -33.56
N GLU A 880 -18.69 -23.14 -33.92
CA GLU A 880 -17.70 -23.41 -34.96
C GLU A 880 -18.21 -23.14 -36.39
N LYS A 881 -19.49 -22.80 -36.60
CA LYS A 881 -19.99 -22.25 -37.88
C LYS A 881 -19.30 -20.94 -38.26
N ASP A 882 -19.08 -20.07 -37.27
CA ASP A 882 -18.46 -18.75 -37.47
C ASP A 882 -17.07 -18.64 -36.87
N PHE A 883 -16.71 -19.41 -35.83
CA PHE A 883 -15.49 -19.17 -35.06
C PHE A 883 -14.48 -20.31 -35.08
N VAL A 884 -13.21 -19.96 -35.26
CA VAL A 884 -12.07 -20.75 -34.81
C VAL A 884 -11.84 -20.43 -33.33
N LEU A 885 -12.13 -21.39 -32.46
CA LEU A 885 -12.10 -21.24 -31.01
C LEU A 885 -10.68 -21.48 -30.44
N VAL A 886 -10.12 -20.52 -29.70
CA VAL A 886 -8.74 -20.58 -29.18
C VAL A 886 -8.69 -20.25 -27.69
N LYS A 887 -8.00 -21.08 -26.89
CA LYS A 887 -7.61 -20.75 -25.51
C LYS A 887 -6.09 -20.52 -25.39
N VAL A 888 -5.73 -19.39 -24.80
CA VAL A 888 -4.38 -19.06 -24.30
C VAL A 888 -4.37 -19.18 -22.78
N ASP A 889 -3.27 -19.69 -22.22
CA ASP A 889 -2.96 -19.65 -20.79
C ASP A 889 -1.83 -18.62 -20.60
N ASP A 890 -2.15 -17.46 -20.02
CA ASP A 890 -1.22 -16.32 -19.95
C ASP A 890 -0.05 -16.53 -18.97
N VAL A 891 -0.14 -17.54 -18.10
CA VAL A 891 0.89 -17.95 -17.15
C VAL A 891 1.71 -19.12 -17.67
N ARG A 892 1.06 -20.17 -18.20
CA ARG A 892 1.73 -21.44 -18.57
C ARG A 892 2.19 -21.50 -20.02
N ASP A 893 1.48 -20.90 -20.98
CA ASP A 893 1.90 -20.97 -22.38
C ASP A 893 3.17 -20.15 -22.60
N ARG A 894 4.09 -20.66 -23.41
CA ARG A 894 5.21 -19.86 -23.90
C ARG A 894 4.63 -18.70 -24.71
N HIS A 895 5.10 -17.49 -24.43
CA HIS A 895 4.55 -16.22 -24.94
C HIS A 895 3.11 -15.86 -24.48
N GLY A 896 2.51 -16.62 -23.54
CA GLY A 896 1.14 -16.42 -23.04
C GLY A 896 0.84 -14.97 -22.65
N PHE A 897 1.60 -14.41 -21.71
CA PHE A 897 1.47 -13.01 -21.27
C PHE A 897 1.53 -11.98 -22.42
N LYS A 898 2.40 -12.19 -23.42
CA LYS A 898 2.51 -11.28 -24.58
C LYS A 898 1.24 -11.31 -25.44
N VAL A 899 0.69 -12.50 -25.66
CA VAL A 899 -0.56 -12.70 -26.42
C VAL A 899 -1.77 -12.19 -25.62
N ALA A 900 -1.83 -12.43 -24.32
CA ALA A 900 -2.87 -11.90 -23.45
C ALA A 900 -2.84 -10.36 -23.41
N LYS A 901 -1.66 -9.74 -23.31
CA LYS A 901 -1.52 -8.28 -23.41
C LYS A 901 -1.98 -7.72 -24.77
N ARG A 902 -1.80 -8.47 -25.87
CA ARG A 902 -2.36 -8.12 -27.19
C ARG A 902 -3.89 -8.22 -27.17
N LEU A 903 -4.44 -9.32 -26.64
CA LEU A 903 -5.87 -9.58 -26.53
C LEU A 903 -6.59 -8.48 -25.74
N THR A 904 -6.08 -8.11 -24.56
CA THR A 904 -6.68 -7.05 -23.73
C THR A 904 -6.36 -5.63 -24.22
N GLN A 905 -5.58 -5.48 -25.30
CA GLN A 905 -5.01 -4.20 -25.76
C GLN A 905 -4.22 -3.47 -24.64
N GLY A 906 -3.64 -4.21 -23.71
CA GLY A 906 -2.94 -3.68 -22.54
C GLY A 906 -3.83 -3.30 -21.35
N ARG A 907 -5.16 -3.43 -21.45
CA ARG A 907 -6.09 -3.22 -20.32
C ARG A 907 -5.78 -4.22 -19.19
N PRO A 908 -5.75 -3.77 -17.92
CA PRO A 908 -5.61 -4.64 -16.76
C PRO A 908 -7.00 -5.20 -16.38
N VAL A 909 -7.30 -6.41 -16.85
CA VAL A 909 -8.60 -7.06 -16.67
C VAL A 909 -8.42 -8.44 -16.04
N GLY A 910 -9.42 -8.88 -15.26
CA GLY A 910 -9.47 -10.24 -14.74
C GLY A 910 -9.68 -11.28 -15.85
N VAL A 911 -9.38 -12.55 -15.56
CA VAL A 911 -9.64 -13.68 -16.46
C VAL A 911 -10.96 -14.39 -16.08
N PRO A 912 -11.69 -14.99 -17.04
CA PRO A 912 -11.38 -15.03 -18.47
C PRO A 912 -11.65 -13.68 -19.14
N PHE A 913 -10.82 -13.33 -20.11
CA PHE A 913 -11.08 -12.21 -21.03
C PHE A 913 -11.04 -12.77 -22.45
N HIS A 914 -11.93 -12.29 -23.32
CA HIS A 914 -12.05 -12.85 -24.66
C HIS A 914 -12.41 -11.81 -25.72
N SER A 915 -12.02 -12.09 -26.96
CA SER A 915 -12.22 -11.20 -28.09
C SER A 915 -12.44 -11.98 -29.38
N MET A 916 -13.21 -11.38 -30.29
CA MET A 916 -13.54 -11.91 -31.60
C MET A 916 -12.85 -11.04 -32.67
N PHE A 917 -12.14 -11.69 -33.58
CA PHE A 917 -11.39 -11.06 -34.67
C PHE A 917 -11.88 -11.57 -36.02
N ASP A 918 -11.72 -10.77 -37.06
CA ASP A 918 -11.88 -11.23 -38.44
C ASP A 918 -10.72 -12.16 -38.86
N ALA A 919 -10.74 -12.66 -40.11
CA ALA A 919 -9.70 -13.55 -40.61
C ALA A 919 -8.33 -12.85 -40.83
N ASP A 920 -8.28 -11.51 -40.88
CA ASP A 920 -7.07 -10.72 -41.09
C ASP A 920 -6.39 -10.28 -39.78
N GLY A 921 -7.09 -10.43 -38.64
CA GLY A 921 -6.57 -10.09 -37.31
C GLY A 921 -7.01 -8.73 -36.79
N ASN A 922 -8.02 -8.10 -37.42
CA ASN A 922 -8.66 -6.90 -36.89
C ASN A 922 -9.67 -7.30 -35.80
N LEU A 923 -9.72 -6.52 -34.72
CA LEU A 923 -10.66 -6.73 -33.63
C LEU A 923 -12.08 -6.33 -34.08
N ILE A 924 -13.03 -7.26 -33.98
CA ILE A 924 -14.46 -6.97 -34.16
C ILE A 924 -15.04 -6.46 -32.84
N THR A 925 -14.84 -7.22 -31.76
CA THR A 925 -15.43 -6.94 -30.44
C THR A 925 -14.73 -7.73 -29.33
N ASP A 926 -14.88 -7.30 -28.07
CA ASP A 926 -14.29 -7.96 -26.90
C ASP A 926 -15.20 -7.94 -25.67
N SER A 927 -14.84 -8.73 -24.65
CA SER A 927 -15.63 -8.96 -23.45
C SER A 927 -15.69 -7.79 -22.47
N TYR A 928 -15.17 -6.61 -22.81
CA TYR A 928 -15.28 -5.41 -21.98
C TYR A 928 -16.58 -4.64 -22.28
N GLY A 929 -17.60 -4.91 -21.47
CA GLY A 929 -18.88 -4.20 -21.51
C GLY A 929 -18.90 -2.91 -20.68
N PRO A 930 -20.09 -2.29 -20.52
CA PRO A 930 -20.26 -1.02 -19.83
C PRO A 930 -19.85 -1.01 -18.34
N ILE A 931 -19.78 -2.19 -17.71
CA ILE A 931 -19.33 -2.40 -16.31
C ILE A 931 -17.96 -3.11 -16.22
N GLY A 932 -17.21 -3.15 -17.33
CA GLY A 932 -15.93 -3.85 -17.41
C GLY A 932 -16.03 -5.24 -18.02
N ASN A 933 -15.07 -6.12 -17.69
CA ASN A 933 -14.99 -7.45 -18.31
C ASN A 933 -16.11 -8.39 -17.83
N ILE A 934 -16.90 -8.94 -18.75
CA ILE A 934 -18.03 -9.83 -18.45
C ILE A 934 -17.66 -11.26 -18.07
N GLY A 935 -16.37 -11.63 -18.15
CA GLY A 935 -15.88 -12.91 -17.62
C GLY A 935 -16.54 -14.14 -18.26
N SER A 936 -17.31 -14.89 -17.47
CA SER A 936 -18.04 -16.09 -17.91
C SER A 936 -19.45 -15.81 -18.48
N MET A 937 -19.77 -14.55 -18.81
CA MET A 937 -20.98 -14.16 -19.56
C MET A 937 -22.31 -14.42 -18.82
N SER A 938 -22.26 -14.57 -17.48
CA SER A 938 -23.45 -14.69 -16.62
C SER A 938 -24.02 -13.33 -16.23
N GLY A 939 -25.22 -13.30 -15.65
CA GLY A 939 -25.94 -12.07 -15.30
C GLY A 939 -26.54 -11.36 -16.51
N VAL A 940 -27.55 -10.53 -16.26
CA VAL A 940 -28.27 -9.76 -17.30
C VAL A 940 -27.30 -8.93 -18.15
N GLU A 941 -26.35 -8.25 -17.51
CA GLU A 941 -25.32 -7.43 -18.16
C GLU A 941 -24.33 -8.27 -18.99
N GLY A 942 -23.91 -9.44 -18.49
CA GLY A 942 -23.01 -10.35 -19.18
C GLY A 942 -23.65 -10.95 -20.43
N LYS A 943 -24.87 -11.50 -20.27
CA LYS A 943 -25.71 -12.02 -21.37
C LYS A 943 -25.97 -10.95 -22.42
N ARG A 944 -26.35 -9.74 -22.02
CA ARG A 944 -26.63 -8.61 -22.92
C ARG A 944 -25.41 -8.19 -23.74
N HIS A 945 -24.26 -8.00 -23.10
CA HIS A 945 -23.03 -7.64 -23.82
C HIS A 945 -22.58 -8.77 -24.74
N PHE A 946 -22.64 -10.03 -24.28
CA PHE A 946 -22.29 -11.17 -25.11
C PHE A 946 -23.19 -11.34 -26.33
N ARG A 947 -24.51 -11.09 -26.22
CA ARG A 947 -25.39 -10.99 -27.40
C ARG A 947 -24.88 -9.95 -28.39
N SER A 948 -24.59 -8.74 -27.92
CA SER A 948 -24.04 -7.68 -28.78
C SER A 948 -22.69 -8.04 -29.41
N MET A 949 -21.89 -8.91 -28.77
CA MET A 949 -20.69 -9.47 -29.38
C MET A 949 -21.02 -10.44 -30.52
N LEU A 950 -21.98 -11.35 -30.32
CA LEU A 950 -22.43 -12.29 -31.34
C LEU A 950 -23.07 -11.57 -32.54
N ASP A 951 -24.00 -10.64 -32.30
CA ASP A 951 -24.65 -9.84 -33.35
C ASP A 951 -23.64 -9.08 -34.23
N ALA A 952 -22.52 -8.65 -33.65
CA ALA A 952 -21.44 -7.97 -34.38
C ALA A 952 -20.47 -8.91 -35.11
N ALA A 953 -20.34 -10.17 -34.67
CA ALA A 953 -19.25 -11.07 -35.07
C ALA A 953 -19.68 -12.39 -35.70
N CYS A 954 -20.98 -12.73 -35.71
CA CYS A 954 -21.55 -13.87 -36.44
C CYS A 954 -21.87 -13.50 -37.90
N VAL A 955 -22.06 -14.52 -38.75
CA VAL A 955 -22.60 -14.42 -40.12
C VAL A 955 -23.36 -15.68 -40.52
N ASN A 956 -22.93 -16.85 -40.03
CA ASN A 956 -23.54 -18.15 -40.32
C ASN A 956 -24.44 -18.67 -39.17
N ILE A 957 -24.23 -18.19 -37.94
CA ILE A 957 -25.12 -18.46 -36.79
C ILE A 957 -26.35 -17.55 -36.90
N THR A 958 -27.57 -18.12 -36.80
CA THR A 958 -28.82 -17.35 -36.99
C THR A 958 -29.24 -16.61 -35.72
N PRO A 959 -30.14 -15.60 -35.79
CA PRO A 959 -30.66 -14.91 -34.61
C PRO A 959 -31.32 -15.85 -33.59
N GLU A 960 -32.00 -16.91 -34.07
CA GLU A 960 -32.62 -17.93 -33.22
C GLU A 960 -31.56 -18.79 -32.51
N GLU A 961 -30.44 -19.09 -33.17
CA GLU A 961 -29.32 -19.78 -32.55
C GLU A 961 -28.58 -18.89 -31.54
N ILE A 962 -28.49 -17.58 -31.80
CA ILE A 962 -28.01 -16.59 -30.82
C ILE A 962 -28.93 -16.57 -29.60
N GLU A 963 -30.26 -16.59 -29.77
CA GLU A 963 -31.22 -16.64 -28.66
C GLU A 963 -30.96 -17.87 -27.77
N VAL A 964 -30.87 -19.07 -28.36
CA VAL A 964 -30.59 -20.32 -27.63
C VAL A 964 -29.25 -20.28 -26.90
N LEU A 965 -28.21 -19.67 -27.48
CA LEU A 965 -26.90 -19.47 -26.82
C LEU A 965 -27.00 -18.51 -25.63
N ILE A 966 -27.91 -17.52 -25.65
CA ILE A 966 -28.07 -16.57 -24.55
C ILE A 966 -28.96 -17.15 -23.44
N GLU A 967 -29.99 -17.91 -23.78
CA GLU A 967 -30.85 -18.62 -22.83
C GLU A 967 -30.11 -19.74 -22.08
N SER A 968 -29.07 -20.34 -22.67
CA SER A 968 -28.30 -21.44 -22.05
C SER A 968 -27.21 -21.01 -21.06
N LEU A 969 -27.07 -19.71 -20.77
CA LEU A 969 -26.09 -19.16 -19.84
C LEU A 969 -26.65 -19.06 -18.41
N ASP A 970 -25.78 -19.24 -17.40
CA ASP A 970 -26.10 -19.01 -15.99
C ASP A 970 -26.62 -17.57 -15.77
N ASP A 971 -27.63 -17.40 -14.91
CA ASP A 971 -28.01 -16.10 -14.35
C ASP A 971 -26.97 -15.57 -13.35
#